data_AF-A0A9E5IKP0-F1
#
_entry.id   AF-A0A9E5IKP0-F1
#
_cell.length_a   1.000
_cell.length_b   1.000
_cell.length_c   1.000
_cell.angle_alpha   90.00
_cell.angle_beta   90.00
_cell.angle_gamma   90.00
#
_symmetry.space_group_name_H-M   'P 1'
#
loop_
_entity.id
_entity.type
_entity.pdbx_description
1 polymer ?
#
loop_
_entity_poly.entity_id
_entity_poly.type
_entity_poly.pdbx_seq_one_letter_code
_entity_poly.pdbx_strand_id
1 'polypeptide(L)'
;MANDLKHTLSLPKTDFPMRGDLPKREPARLAAWENLSLYAAIQAKRASAPAFTLHDGPPFTNGDVHIGTALNKSLKDITLRYKSLRGFRTPYVPGWDCHGLPIEQKVAKELQAAGLSLSTAELRSRCDVFAEGWIKKQTASFKRLGVQADWAHEYKTKAPSFEADILRTFAAFVEEGLVYRSKKPVYWSIPFETALAEAEIEYAEHTSIAIWVKFAVPVAEAAKFGLPADKPLSVVIWTTTPWTIPANLAIAVHPETTYVAADLGPERILVAKALLPQVLASAKILDDAADFVIRNSSFETLGARLEGIATRHPFIDRASPVVLADYVTTDSGTGCVHTAPGHGADDYLTGLKYSLPIYCPVGDNGRYLDDGQVPADLVGISCLETVEELAAKKPSPANLAVLKKLATPDATGHVALLAKAKYIHSYPHCWRSKTPIIFRAVDQWFVGLDRPGSTGSSPRTAALAAIRDVTWFPAWGQARITGAVEARPDWCISRQRSWGVPIIAFYDAQKTAHLDASVVRAVAAKIAAHPAGSNLWYEQTAAELLAGVTLPAGWPPASELTNGRDTLDVWLDSGSSHTAVLRNHQGGTQWPADLYLEGSDQHRGWFQSSLWTGVIAQGGAPYKAVLTHGFIVGEDGKKISKSGSYEKPPTSDNFIADYGADVIRLWLASQDFTQDITLSKKILDNAAEQYRGFRNALRYQLSILHDFDPVLNAMPHASLDVLDRWALHQTAKLLAESTAAYDAYEFHRVVSLCAQFVSNTLSAVYNDVCKDRLYTYAVDHPQRRSTQTAVHAIHGVLVRLLAPILTFTADEAWCHAHFKADFAAAGADTPSVHLADWPLANPEWTDPSLATDLSELLKVRTKVNETLEPLRQAGKLGKSLDAAITLEIASSSALDPILRRHETFLPELLIVSQVTLAETAAGVDLTVAARPAGELGHLRCPRCWRWVPALQAAGDHEVCHRCAEAIQA
;
A
#
# COMPACT_ATOMS: atom_id res chain seq x y z
N MET A 1 -14.35 -5.63 -63.17
CA MET A 1 -13.22 -4.70 -63.25
C MET A 1 -12.56 -4.45 -61.88
N ALA A 2 -13.20 -3.83 -60.89
CA ALA A 2 -12.55 -3.56 -59.59
C ALA A 2 -12.17 -4.81 -58.76
N ASN A 3 -12.95 -5.90 -58.83
CA ASN A 3 -12.62 -7.16 -58.16
C ASN A 3 -11.40 -7.88 -58.76
N ASP A 4 -11.10 -7.61 -60.04
CA ASP A 4 -9.95 -8.21 -60.72
C ASP A 4 -8.67 -7.56 -60.24
N LEU A 5 -8.57 -6.21 -60.27
CA LEU A 5 -7.36 -5.48 -59.86
C LEU A 5 -6.97 -5.62 -58.37
N LYS A 6 -7.83 -6.16 -57.50
CA LYS A 6 -7.55 -6.29 -56.06
C LYS A 6 -6.33 -7.17 -55.76
N HIS A 7 -6.07 -8.20 -56.56
CA HIS A 7 -4.91 -9.09 -56.36
C HIS A 7 -3.58 -8.40 -56.69
N THR A 8 -3.61 -7.28 -57.42
CA THR A 8 -2.43 -6.45 -57.76
C THR A 8 -2.06 -5.45 -56.66
N LEU A 9 -2.78 -5.43 -55.52
CA LEU A 9 -2.52 -4.53 -54.40
C LEU A 9 -1.69 -5.22 -53.31
N SER A 10 -0.78 -4.45 -52.71
CA SER A 10 0.04 -4.86 -51.57
C SER A 10 -0.73 -4.76 -50.26
N LEU A 11 -1.77 -5.59 -50.09
CA LEU A 11 -2.62 -5.56 -48.90
C LEU A 11 -1.87 -6.07 -47.65
N PRO A 12 -2.17 -5.52 -46.44
CA PRO A 12 -1.50 -5.94 -45.21
C PRO A 12 -1.76 -7.40 -44.84
N LYS A 13 -0.71 -8.11 -44.38
CA LYS A 13 -0.76 -9.54 -44.01
C LYS A 13 0.00 -9.79 -42.72
N THR A 14 -0.59 -10.50 -41.76
CA THR A 14 0.11 -10.91 -40.53
C THR A 14 -0.61 -12.07 -39.86
N ASP A 15 0.18 -12.97 -39.30
CA ASP A 15 -0.30 -14.07 -38.46
C ASP A 15 -0.52 -13.62 -37.00
N PHE A 16 -0.15 -12.38 -36.65
CA PHE A 16 -0.45 -11.80 -35.35
C PHE A 16 -1.99 -11.64 -35.18
N PRO A 17 -2.62 -12.36 -34.24
CA PRO A 17 -4.07 -12.42 -34.15
C PRO A 17 -4.69 -11.07 -33.79
N MET A 18 -5.83 -10.74 -34.41
CA MET A 18 -6.57 -9.51 -34.10
C MET A 18 -7.14 -9.51 -32.68
N ARG A 19 -7.69 -10.64 -32.22
CA ARG A 19 -8.18 -10.81 -30.85
C ARG A 19 -7.04 -11.30 -29.96
N GLY A 20 -6.97 -10.75 -28.75
CA GLY A 20 -5.94 -11.12 -27.77
C GLY A 20 -6.10 -12.53 -27.20
N ASP A 21 -7.32 -12.97 -26.91
CA ASP A 21 -7.59 -14.26 -26.24
C ASP A 21 -6.65 -14.50 -25.02
N LEU A 22 -6.45 -13.44 -24.24
CA LEU A 22 -5.40 -13.33 -23.22
C LEU A 22 -5.47 -14.44 -22.16
N PRO A 23 -6.65 -14.80 -21.60
CA PRO A 23 -6.73 -15.87 -20.60
C PRO A 23 -6.15 -17.21 -21.08
N LYS A 24 -6.16 -17.47 -22.40
CA LYS A 24 -5.63 -18.68 -23.03
C LYS A 24 -4.18 -18.54 -23.52
N ARG A 25 -3.80 -17.39 -24.08
CA ARG A 25 -2.45 -17.19 -24.68
C ARG A 25 -1.37 -16.87 -23.64
N GLU A 26 -1.72 -16.16 -22.56
CA GLU A 26 -0.76 -15.80 -21.51
C GLU A 26 -0.16 -17.03 -20.78
N PRO A 27 -0.92 -18.08 -20.41
CA PRO A 27 -0.33 -19.29 -19.83
C PRO A 27 0.68 -20.00 -20.75
N ALA A 28 0.43 -20.06 -22.06
CA ALA A 28 1.38 -20.64 -23.01
C ALA A 28 2.68 -19.81 -23.08
N ARG A 29 2.56 -18.48 -22.97
CA ARG A 29 3.72 -17.57 -22.89
C ARG A 29 4.50 -17.76 -21.59
N LEU A 30 3.83 -17.91 -20.45
CA LEU A 30 4.48 -18.22 -19.17
C LEU A 30 5.28 -19.52 -19.25
N ALA A 31 4.72 -20.57 -19.84
CA ALA A 31 5.43 -21.84 -20.03
C ALA A 31 6.68 -21.67 -20.92
N ALA A 32 6.59 -20.85 -21.98
CA ALA A 32 7.75 -20.53 -22.82
C ALA A 32 8.83 -19.75 -22.04
N TRP A 33 8.44 -18.79 -21.18
CA TRP A 33 9.38 -18.06 -20.33
C TRP A 33 10.05 -18.94 -19.27
N GLU A 34 9.32 -19.93 -18.72
CA GLU A 34 9.87 -20.91 -17.80
C GLU A 34 10.91 -21.80 -18.50
N ASN A 35 10.61 -22.31 -19.70
CA ASN A 35 11.56 -23.08 -20.51
C ASN A 35 12.81 -22.27 -20.88
N LEU A 36 12.66 -20.97 -21.13
CA LEU A 36 13.77 -20.05 -21.38
C LEU A 36 14.56 -19.71 -20.10
N SER A 37 14.02 -20.02 -18.92
CA SER A 37 14.52 -19.49 -17.65
C SER A 37 14.67 -17.97 -17.68
N LEU A 38 13.63 -17.28 -18.18
CA LEU A 38 13.68 -15.86 -18.56
C LEU A 38 14.27 -14.95 -17.46
N TYR A 39 13.84 -15.11 -16.20
CA TYR A 39 14.40 -14.33 -15.09
C TYR A 39 15.92 -14.50 -14.97
N ALA A 40 16.43 -15.74 -15.01
CA ALA A 40 17.87 -16.02 -14.94
C ALA A 40 18.60 -15.45 -16.16
N ALA A 41 18.03 -15.54 -17.35
CA ALA A 41 18.58 -14.94 -18.56
C ALA A 41 18.68 -13.40 -18.46
N ILE A 42 17.67 -12.75 -17.89
CA ILE A 42 17.68 -11.30 -17.62
C ILE A 42 18.81 -10.93 -16.65
N GLN A 43 18.96 -11.68 -15.54
CA GLN A 43 20.04 -11.44 -14.58
C GLN A 43 21.41 -11.68 -15.21
N ALA A 44 21.57 -12.73 -16.03
CA ALA A 44 22.82 -13.08 -16.70
C ALA A 44 23.24 -12.00 -17.71
N LYS A 45 22.31 -11.48 -18.52
CA LYS A 45 22.57 -10.38 -19.48
C LYS A 45 23.15 -9.14 -18.77
N ARG A 46 22.78 -8.92 -17.51
CA ARG A 46 23.14 -7.75 -16.71
C ARG A 46 24.11 -8.06 -15.57
N ALA A 47 24.79 -9.21 -15.58
CA ALA A 47 25.58 -9.66 -14.43
C ALA A 47 26.66 -8.65 -13.97
N SER A 48 27.28 -7.93 -14.91
CA SER A 48 28.30 -6.90 -14.67
C SER A 48 27.76 -5.47 -14.54
N ALA A 49 26.45 -5.27 -14.74
CA ALA A 49 25.85 -3.94 -14.66
C ALA A 49 25.58 -3.53 -13.20
N PRO A 50 25.48 -2.22 -12.91
CA PRO A 50 25.01 -1.74 -11.61
C PRO A 50 23.67 -2.36 -11.23
N ALA A 51 23.55 -2.78 -9.97
CA ALA A 51 22.30 -3.33 -9.46
C ALA A 51 21.33 -2.19 -9.10
N PHE A 52 20.06 -2.36 -9.48
CA PHE A 52 18.93 -1.63 -8.94
C PHE A 52 18.13 -2.59 -8.05
N THR A 53 18.18 -2.37 -6.74
CA THR A 53 17.54 -3.24 -5.74
C THR A 53 16.21 -2.66 -5.30
N LEU A 54 15.11 -3.31 -5.73
CA LEU A 54 13.79 -3.11 -5.15
C LEU A 54 13.57 -4.20 -4.10
N HIS A 55 13.46 -3.82 -2.83
CA HIS A 55 13.18 -4.79 -1.77
C HIS A 55 11.70 -5.08 -1.66
N ASP A 56 11.34 -6.35 -1.70
CA ASP A 56 9.96 -6.79 -1.62
C ASP A 56 9.49 -6.76 -0.17
N GLY A 57 8.47 -5.96 0.16
CA GLY A 57 7.77 -6.10 1.44
C GLY A 57 7.03 -7.43 1.48
N PRO A 58 7.21 -8.25 2.53
CA PRO A 58 6.71 -9.61 2.56
C PRO A 58 5.18 -9.63 2.81
N PRO A 59 4.34 -10.07 1.85
CA PRO A 59 2.91 -10.26 2.12
C PRO A 59 2.65 -11.34 3.18
N PHE A 60 1.56 -11.16 3.93
CA PHE A 60 1.09 -12.15 4.89
C PHE A 60 0.57 -13.42 4.19
N THR A 61 0.95 -14.58 4.75
CA THR A 61 0.60 -15.92 4.24
C THR A 61 -0.73 -16.42 4.79
N ASN A 62 -1.79 -15.63 4.61
CA ASN A 62 -3.09 -15.91 5.25
C ASN A 62 -4.32 -15.78 4.33
N GLY A 63 -4.18 -15.55 3.03
CA GLY A 63 -5.35 -15.38 2.17
C GLY A 63 -5.03 -15.25 0.69
N ASP A 64 -6.06 -15.30 -0.14
CA ASP A 64 -5.95 -15.16 -1.58
C ASP A 64 -5.41 -13.78 -1.98
N VAL A 65 -4.75 -13.71 -3.14
CA VAL A 65 -4.27 -12.46 -3.73
C VAL A 65 -5.47 -11.63 -4.18
N HIS A 66 -5.72 -10.53 -3.48
CA HIS A 66 -6.72 -9.55 -3.88
C HIS A 66 -6.12 -8.54 -4.87
N ILE A 67 -6.99 -7.76 -5.51
CA ILE A 67 -6.59 -6.80 -6.54
C ILE A 67 -5.61 -5.72 -6.03
N GLY A 68 -5.70 -5.31 -4.76
CA GLY A 68 -4.70 -4.43 -4.14
C GLY A 68 -3.28 -5.02 -4.04
N THR A 69 -3.14 -6.34 -3.84
CA THR A 69 -1.83 -7.00 -3.88
C THR A 69 -1.35 -7.14 -5.33
N ALA A 70 -2.26 -7.33 -6.28
CA ALA A 70 -1.94 -7.31 -7.71
C ALA A 70 -1.46 -5.93 -8.18
N LEU A 71 -2.05 -4.83 -7.68
CA LEU A 71 -1.55 -3.46 -7.86
C LEU A 71 -0.08 -3.38 -7.43
N ASN A 72 0.20 -3.71 -6.17
CA ASN A 72 1.54 -3.66 -5.59
C ASN A 72 2.57 -4.43 -6.43
N LYS A 73 2.27 -5.70 -6.74
CA LYS A 73 3.19 -6.57 -7.50
C LYS A 73 3.34 -6.15 -8.96
N SER A 74 2.30 -5.62 -9.58
CA SER A 74 2.38 -5.09 -10.96
C SER A 74 3.30 -3.86 -11.01
N LEU A 75 3.16 -2.92 -10.07
CA LEU A 75 4.00 -1.73 -10.02
C LEU A 75 5.49 -2.08 -9.79
N LYS A 76 5.77 -3.05 -8.91
CA LYS A 76 7.13 -3.57 -8.68
C LYS A 76 7.71 -4.18 -9.96
N ASP A 77 6.95 -5.05 -10.62
CA ASP A 77 7.39 -5.74 -11.83
C ASP A 77 7.56 -4.77 -13.03
N ILE A 78 6.67 -3.80 -13.21
CA ILE A 78 6.81 -2.72 -14.20
C ILE A 78 8.13 -1.95 -13.96
N THR A 79 8.40 -1.59 -12.71
CA THR A 79 9.62 -0.86 -12.33
C THR A 79 10.88 -1.67 -12.64
N LEU A 80 10.90 -2.94 -12.23
CA LEU A 80 12.05 -3.83 -12.43
C LEU A 80 12.30 -4.10 -13.92
N ARG A 81 11.26 -4.37 -14.70
CA ARG A 81 11.38 -4.55 -16.16
C ARG A 81 11.94 -3.31 -16.84
N TYR A 82 11.40 -2.14 -16.50
CA TYR A 82 11.90 -0.87 -17.02
C TYR A 82 13.38 -0.65 -16.69
N LYS A 83 13.79 -0.83 -15.43
CA LYS A 83 15.20 -0.68 -15.02
C LYS A 83 16.11 -1.71 -15.70
N SER A 84 15.64 -2.94 -15.89
CA SER A 84 16.38 -3.97 -16.62
C SER A 84 16.62 -3.61 -18.10
N LEU A 85 15.58 -3.13 -18.79
CA LEU A 85 15.69 -2.62 -20.16
C LEU A 85 16.63 -1.42 -20.22
N ARG A 86 16.62 -0.55 -19.20
CA ARG A 86 17.54 0.60 -19.05
C ARG A 86 18.99 0.22 -18.73
N GLY A 87 19.29 -1.06 -18.60
CA GLY A 87 20.67 -1.55 -18.45
C GLY A 87 21.06 -1.95 -17.04
N PHE A 88 20.17 -1.87 -16.04
CA PHE A 88 20.48 -2.27 -14.67
C PHE A 88 20.33 -3.78 -14.47
N ARG A 89 21.12 -4.34 -13.56
CA ARG A 89 20.80 -5.65 -12.98
C ARG A 89 19.70 -5.46 -11.95
N THR A 90 18.64 -6.25 -11.99
CA THR A 90 17.47 -6.05 -11.12
C THR A 90 17.16 -7.31 -10.31
N PRO A 91 17.99 -7.66 -9.31
CA PRO A 91 17.74 -8.82 -8.46
C PRO A 91 16.45 -8.58 -7.67
N TYR A 92 15.48 -9.48 -7.76
CA TYR A 92 14.20 -9.38 -7.08
C TYR A 92 13.88 -10.68 -6.36
N VAL A 93 14.06 -10.66 -5.04
CA VAL A 93 13.83 -11.80 -4.15
C VAL A 93 12.48 -11.60 -3.46
N PRO A 94 11.46 -12.41 -3.78
CA PRO A 94 10.14 -12.27 -3.18
C PRO A 94 10.15 -12.75 -1.71
N GLY A 95 9.33 -12.11 -0.89
CA GLY A 95 9.24 -12.38 0.55
C GLY A 95 7.91 -12.90 1.03
N TRP A 96 7.90 -13.52 2.20
CA TRP A 96 6.68 -13.97 2.88
C TRP A 96 6.73 -13.73 4.38
N ASP A 97 5.68 -13.09 4.91
CA ASP A 97 5.51 -12.94 6.34
C ASP A 97 4.71 -14.12 6.86
N CYS A 98 5.43 -15.00 7.56
CA CYS A 98 4.98 -16.30 8.00
C CYS A 98 4.58 -16.34 9.46
N HIS A 99 4.82 -15.29 10.25
CA HIS A 99 4.53 -15.29 11.68
C HIS A 99 3.26 -14.50 12.03
N GLY A 100 2.86 -14.60 13.30
CA GLY A 100 1.85 -13.73 13.88
C GLY A 100 0.46 -14.31 14.06
N LEU A 101 -0.36 -13.48 14.70
CA LEU A 101 -1.69 -13.82 15.16
C LEU A 101 -2.66 -14.30 14.07
N PRO A 102 -2.69 -13.72 12.85
CA PRO A 102 -3.68 -14.13 11.85
C PRO A 102 -3.56 -15.61 11.45
N ILE A 103 -2.34 -16.16 11.42
CA ILE A 103 -2.09 -17.58 11.12
C ILE A 103 -2.46 -18.43 12.32
N GLU A 104 -1.97 -18.08 13.50
CA GLU A 104 -2.25 -18.79 14.75
C GLU A 104 -3.76 -18.90 15.01
N GLN A 105 -4.53 -17.83 14.75
CA GLN A 105 -6.00 -17.83 14.90
C GLN A 105 -6.71 -18.77 13.93
N LYS A 106 -6.27 -18.84 12.68
CA LYS A 106 -6.91 -19.72 11.69
C LYS A 106 -6.65 -21.17 12.03
N VAL A 107 -5.41 -21.52 12.35
CA VAL A 107 -5.03 -22.85 12.80
C VAL A 107 -5.77 -23.21 14.10
N ALA A 108 -5.83 -22.31 15.08
CA ALA A 108 -6.56 -22.54 16.33
C ALA A 108 -8.05 -22.79 16.11
N LYS A 109 -8.70 -22.06 15.17
CA LYS A 109 -10.11 -22.30 14.82
C LYS A 109 -10.32 -23.67 14.17
N GLU A 110 -9.42 -24.08 13.27
CA GLU A 110 -9.45 -25.41 12.65
C GLU A 110 -9.27 -26.53 13.69
N LEU A 111 -8.35 -26.36 14.63
CA LEU A 111 -8.13 -27.31 15.74
C LEU A 111 -9.32 -27.37 16.69
N GLN A 112 -9.90 -26.23 17.04
CA GLN A 112 -11.09 -26.16 17.89
C GLN A 112 -12.29 -26.88 17.24
N ALA A 113 -12.50 -26.66 15.93
CA ALA A 113 -13.53 -27.37 15.17
C ALA A 113 -13.29 -28.89 15.12
N ALA A 114 -12.01 -29.32 15.17
CA ALA A 114 -11.61 -30.72 15.24
C ALA A 114 -11.57 -31.33 16.65
N GLY A 115 -11.78 -30.53 17.71
CA GLY A 115 -11.73 -30.98 19.11
C GLY A 115 -10.34 -31.39 19.61
N LEU A 116 -9.27 -30.86 19.01
CA LEU A 116 -7.88 -31.21 19.35
C LEU A 116 -7.25 -30.16 20.28
N SER A 117 -6.49 -30.63 21.28
CA SER A 117 -5.58 -29.82 22.10
C SER A 117 -4.14 -30.26 21.82
N LEU A 118 -3.26 -29.32 21.47
CA LEU A 118 -1.88 -29.59 21.04
C LEU A 118 -0.87 -28.88 21.95
N SER A 119 0.35 -29.42 22.02
CA SER A 119 1.49 -28.71 22.61
C SER A 119 1.87 -27.48 21.77
N THR A 120 2.64 -26.55 22.37
CA THR A 120 3.13 -25.35 21.66
C THR A 120 3.94 -25.70 20.40
N ALA A 121 4.82 -26.70 20.48
CA ALA A 121 5.63 -27.12 19.33
C ALA A 121 4.78 -27.69 18.18
N GLU A 122 3.77 -28.51 18.50
CA GLU A 122 2.84 -29.06 17.51
C GLU A 122 1.96 -27.97 16.87
N LEU A 123 1.50 -26.99 17.65
CA LEU A 123 0.76 -25.83 17.13
C LEU A 123 1.61 -25.03 16.15
N ARG A 124 2.88 -24.79 16.47
CA ARG A 124 3.85 -24.08 15.61
C ARG A 124 4.10 -24.85 14.31
N SER A 125 4.27 -26.18 14.39
CA SER A 125 4.40 -27.05 13.22
C SER A 125 3.17 -26.99 12.30
N ARG A 126 1.96 -26.92 12.86
CA ARG A 126 0.73 -26.72 12.07
C ARG A 126 0.67 -25.34 11.40
N CYS A 127 1.12 -24.29 12.09
CA CYS A 127 1.22 -22.94 11.53
C CYS A 127 2.21 -22.89 10.36
N ASP A 128 3.34 -23.60 10.46
CA ASP A 128 4.32 -23.73 9.38
C ASP A 128 3.69 -24.35 8.12
N VAL A 129 3.04 -25.52 8.26
CA VAL A 129 2.35 -26.20 7.15
C VAL A 129 1.26 -25.31 6.53
N PHE A 130 0.51 -24.58 7.36
CA PHE A 130 -0.50 -23.64 6.90
C PHE A 130 0.11 -22.52 6.06
N ALA A 131 1.20 -21.91 6.52
CA ALA A 131 1.90 -20.84 5.82
C ALA A 131 2.43 -21.32 4.46
N GLU A 132 3.09 -22.49 4.40
CA GLU A 132 3.60 -23.07 3.15
C GLU A 132 2.49 -23.31 2.11
N GLY A 133 1.31 -23.76 2.56
CA GLY A 133 0.14 -23.92 1.70
C GLY A 133 -0.31 -22.61 1.04
N TRP A 134 -0.25 -21.49 1.77
CA TRP A 134 -0.59 -20.16 1.24
C TRP A 134 0.50 -19.58 0.35
N ILE A 135 1.77 -19.76 0.69
CA ILE A 135 2.91 -19.34 -0.14
C ILE A 135 2.78 -19.93 -1.54
N LYS A 136 2.50 -21.25 -1.64
CA LYS A 136 2.33 -21.93 -2.93
C LYS A 136 1.19 -21.33 -3.75
N LYS A 137 0.04 -21.04 -3.13
CA LYS A 137 -1.12 -20.43 -3.80
C LYS A 137 -0.81 -19.01 -4.28
N GLN A 138 -0.30 -18.16 -3.39
CA GLN A 138 0.01 -16.76 -3.69
C GLN A 138 1.11 -16.65 -4.77
N THR A 139 2.14 -17.51 -4.72
CA THR A 139 3.18 -17.62 -5.75
C THR A 139 2.58 -17.92 -7.13
N ALA A 140 1.64 -18.87 -7.21
CA ALA A 140 0.99 -19.21 -8.47
C ALA A 140 0.20 -18.01 -9.04
N SER A 141 -0.54 -17.29 -8.21
CA SER A 141 -1.27 -16.08 -8.62
C SER A 141 -0.32 -14.95 -9.08
N PHE A 142 0.82 -14.74 -8.40
CA PHE A 142 1.81 -13.74 -8.82
C PHE A 142 2.51 -14.10 -10.13
N LYS A 143 2.85 -15.38 -10.34
CA LYS A 143 3.35 -15.87 -11.63
C LYS A 143 2.30 -15.68 -12.73
N ARG A 144 1.02 -15.94 -12.44
CA ARG A 144 -0.09 -15.73 -13.39
C ARG A 144 -0.24 -14.26 -13.81
N LEU A 145 0.07 -13.31 -12.93
CA LEU A 145 0.13 -11.87 -13.23
C LEU A 145 1.34 -11.47 -14.09
N GLY A 146 2.26 -12.41 -14.38
CA GLY A 146 3.46 -12.18 -15.17
C GLY A 146 4.65 -11.65 -14.39
N VAL A 147 4.63 -11.73 -13.06
CA VAL A 147 5.74 -11.25 -12.21
C VAL A 147 6.97 -12.15 -12.37
N GLN A 148 8.10 -11.55 -12.75
CA GLN A 148 9.40 -12.25 -12.84
C GLN A 148 10.22 -11.98 -11.57
N ALA A 149 10.62 -13.04 -10.88
CA ALA A 149 11.34 -12.96 -9.61
C ALA A 149 12.21 -14.21 -9.40
N ASP A 150 13.09 -14.16 -8.40
CA ASP A 150 13.81 -15.32 -7.91
C ASP A 150 12.91 -16.21 -7.03
N TRP A 151 11.90 -16.83 -7.64
CA TRP A 151 10.96 -17.72 -6.96
C TRP A 151 11.63 -18.96 -6.35
N ALA A 152 12.84 -19.32 -6.79
CA ALA A 152 13.59 -20.45 -6.26
C ALA A 152 14.25 -20.14 -4.91
N HIS A 153 14.59 -18.87 -4.68
CA HIS A 153 15.27 -18.41 -3.46
C HIS A 153 14.44 -17.35 -2.71
N GLU A 154 13.12 -17.51 -2.68
CA GLU A 154 12.22 -16.66 -1.89
C GLU A 154 12.62 -16.65 -0.41
N TYR A 155 12.45 -15.51 0.26
CA TYR A 155 12.72 -15.41 1.69
C TYR A 155 11.44 -15.59 2.51
N LYS A 156 11.56 -16.22 3.68
CA LYS A 156 10.45 -16.52 4.59
C LYS A 156 10.86 -16.10 5.99
N THR A 157 10.02 -15.35 6.70
CA THR A 157 10.37 -14.88 8.06
C THR A 157 10.58 -16.03 9.05
N LYS A 158 10.00 -17.21 8.78
CA LYS A 158 10.17 -18.46 9.55
C LYS A 158 11.43 -19.28 9.20
N ALA A 159 12.21 -18.88 8.20
CA ALA A 159 13.40 -19.64 7.81
C ALA A 159 14.45 -19.53 8.94
N PRO A 160 15.14 -20.62 9.34
CA PRO A 160 16.07 -20.59 10.47
C PRO A 160 17.15 -19.50 10.38
N SER A 161 17.69 -19.27 9.18
CA SER A 161 18.66 -18.18 8.93
C SER A 161 18.05 -16.80 9.11
N PHE A 162 16.80 -16.60 8.67
CA PHE A 162 16.07 -15.34 8.80
C PHE A 162 15.72 -15.06 10.26
N GLU A 163 15.22 -16.06 11.00
CA GLU A 163 14.94 -15.93 12.44
C GLU A 163 16.21 -15.58 13.23
N ALA A 164 17.35 -16.17 12.87
CA ALA A 164 18.62 -15.81 13.47
C ALA A 164 19.02 -14.36 13.18
N ASP A 165 18.74 -13.83 11.99
CA ASP A 165 18.99 -12.42 11.66
C ASP A 165 18.03 -11.46 12.35
N ILE A 166 16.77 -11.86 12.58
CA ILE A 166 15.85 -11.12 13.47
C ILE A 166 16.46 -11.03 14.87
N LEU A 167 16.95 -12.15 15.41
CA LEU A 167 17.57 -12.17 16.74
C LEU A 167 18.87 -11.38 16.81
N ARG A 168 19.71 -11.40 15.77
CA ARG A 168 20.92 -10.55 15.70
C ARG A 168 20.55 -9.07 15.63
N THR A 169 19.49 -8.73 14.90
CA THR A 169 18.95 -7.36 14.86
C THR A 169 18.44 -6.97 16.26
N PHE A 170 17.67 -7.83 16.93
CA PHE A 170 17.23 -7.60 18.31
C PHE A 170 18.40 -7.46 19.28
N ALA A 171 19.47 -8.25 19.13
CA ALA A 171 20.66 -8.13 19.97
C ALA A 171 21.32 -6.74 19.87
N ALA A 172 21.28 -6.09 18.70
CA ALA A 172 21.77 -4.71 18.56
C ALA A 172 20.94 -3.72 19.41
N PHE A 173 19.64 -3.93 19.52
CA PHE A 173 18.77 -3.08 20.36
C PHE A 173 19.10 -3.25 21.85
N VAL A 174 19.45 -4.49 22.26
CA VAL A 174 19.87 -4.80 23.63
C VAL A 174 21.24 -4.18 23.94
N GLU A 175 22.18 -4.28 23.00
CA GLU A 175 23.53 -3.72 23.13
C GLU A 175 23.52 -2.20 23.28
N GLU A 176 22.59 -1.52 22.60
CA GLU A 176 22.36 -0.07 22.73
C GLU A 176 21.63 0.33 24.03
N GLY A 177 21.25 -0.62 24.89
CA GLY A 177 20.54 -0.34 26.15
C GLY A 177 19.11 0.18 25.96
N LEU A 178 18.53 -0.01 24.77
CA LEU A 178 17.20 0.51 24.42
C LEU A 178 16.07 -0.39 24.91
N VAL A 179 16.36 -1.68 25.10
CA VAL A 179 15.38 -2.70 25.48
C VAL A 179 15.18 -2.68 27.00
N TYR A 180 13.93 -2.51 27.43
CA TYR A 180 13.58 -2.53 28.84
C TYR A 180 12.24 -3.23 29.08
N ARG A 181 12.01 -3.64 30.33
CA ARG A 181 10.77 -4.28 30.75
C ARG A 181 9.95 -3.31 31.60
N SER A 182 8.67 -3.17 31.29
CA SER A 182 7.74 -2.33 32.05
C SER A 182 6.34 -2.90 31.99
N LYS A 183 5.51 -2.54 32.98
CA LYS A 183 4.09 -2.88 32.98
C LYS A 183 3.33 -2.03 31.97
N LYS A 184 2.42 -2.64 31.22
CA LYS A 184 1.45 -1.94 30.36
C LYS A 184 0.08 -2.62 30.44
N PRO A 185 -1.02 -1.86 30.60
CA PRO A 185 -2.36 -2.41 30.54
C PRO A 185 -2.64 -3.06 29.19
N VAL A 186 -3.09 -4.30 29.23
CA VAL A 186 -3.57 -5.04 28.07
C VAL A 186 -4.96 -5.59 28.38
N TYR A 187 -5.72 -5.87 27.33
CA TYR A 187 -6.90 -6.72 27.43
C TYR A 187 -6.51 -8.09 27.96
N TRP A 188 -7.09 -8.52 29.07
CA TRP A 188 -6.75 -9.75 29.75
C TRP A 188 -7.96 -10.66 29.89
N SER A 189 -7.81 -11.89 29.41
CA SER A 189 -8.77 -12.96 29.67
C SER A 189 -8.40 -13.67 30.95
N ILE A 190 -9.20 -13.49 32.00
CA ILE A 190 -8.97 -14.15 33.29
C ILE A 190 -9.04 -15.68 33.17
N PRO A 191 -10.04 -16.30 32.50
CA PRO A 191 -10.13 -17.76 32.45
C PRO A 191 -8.97 -18.46 31.72
N PHE A 192 -8.32 -17.76 30.79
CA PHE A 192 -7.20 -18.29 30.00
C PHE A 192 -5.84 -17.74 30.43
N GLU A 193 -5.81 -16.85 31.43
CA GLU A 193 -4.60 -16.20 31.93
C GLU A 193 -3.71 -15.65 30.81
N THR A 194 -4.33 -14.97 29.84
CA THR A 194 -3.65 -14.48 28.65
C THR A 194 -4.12 -13.09 28.23
N ALA A 195 -3.20 -12.34 27.64
CA ALA A 195 -3.51 -11.12 26.93
C ALA A 195 -4.31 -11.45 25.65
N LEU A 196 -5.27 -10.59 25.32
CA LEU A 196 -6.07 -10.66 24.10
C LEU A 196 -5.71 -9.50 23.18
N ALA A 197 -5.72 -9.76 21.88
CA ALA A 197 -5.72 -8.70 20.87
C ALA A 197 -7.15 -8.16 20.67
N GLU A 198 -7.28 -6.96 20.12
CA GLU A 198 -8.58 -6.33 19.86
C GLU A 198 -9.50 -7.19 18.97
N ALA A 199 -8.92 -7.94 18.02
CA ALA A 199 -9.65 -8.88 17.17
C ALA A 199 -10.17 -10.13 17.89
N GLU A 200 -9.73 -10.39 19.12
CA GLU A 200 -10.18 -11.50 19.99
C GLU A 200 -11.24 -11.05 21.00
N ILE A 201 -11.73 -9.83 20.84
CA ILE A 201 -12.74 -9.21 21.70
C ILE A 201 -14.07 -9.20 20.94
N GLU A 202 -15.12 -9.61 21.64
CA GLU A 202 -16.49 -9.41 21.19
C GLU A 202 -17.16 -8.44 22.15
N TYR A 203 -17.90 -7.47 21.60
CA TYR A 203 -18.67 -6.55 22.41
C TYR A 203 -20.07 -7.11 22.62
N ALA A 204 -20.49 -7.19 23.89
CA ALA A 204 -21.82 -7.64 24.29
C ALA A 204 -22.44 -6.65 25.28
N GLU A 205 -23.77 -6.63 25.36
CA GLU A 205 -24.46 -5.86 26.40
C GLU A 205 -24.11 -6.43 27.79
N HIS A 206 -23.66 -5.57 28.69
CA HIS A 206 -23.25 -5.91 30.05
C HIS A 206 -23.92 -4.97 31.05
N THR A 207 -24.32 -5.50 32.21
CA THR A 207 -24.86 -4.72 33.32
C THR A 207 -23.79 -4.54 34.40
N SER A 208 -23.13 -3.39 34.40
CA SER A 208 -22.16 -2.99 35.42
C SER A 208 -22.82 -2.26 36.60
N ILE A 209 -22.14 -2.16 37.74
CA ILE A 209 -22.56 -1.28 38.84
C ILE A 209 -21.80 0.03 38.73
N ALA A 210 -22.51 1.10 38.41
CA ALA A 210 -21.99 2.46 38.50
C ALA A 210 -22.03 2.94 39.95
N ILE A 211 -20.92 3.50 40.45
CA ILE A 211 -20.79 4.06 41.79
C ILE A 211 -20.27 5.49 41.76
N TRP A 212 -20.75 6.30 42.70
CA TRP A 212 -20.25 7.64 42.99
C TRP A 212 -19.52 7.59 44.32
N VAL A 213 -18.24 7.93 44.33
CA VAL A 213 -17.36 7.73 45.48
C VAL A 213 -16.73 9.04 45.90
N LYS A 214 -16.83 9.35 47.19
CA LYS A 214 -16.22 10.51 47.83
C LYS A 214 -14.77 10.23 48.18
N PHE A 215 -13.87 11.09 47.69
CA PHE A 215 -12.48 11.16 48.09
C PHE A 215 -12.29 12.40 48.97
N ALA A 216 -12.01 12.19 50.25
CA ALA A 216 -11.93 13.27 51.22
C ALA A 216 -10.78 14.23 50.89
N VAL A 217 -11.03 15.53 50.95
CA VAL A 217 -10.01 16.57 50.83
C VAL A 217 -9.58 16.99 52.24
N PRO A 218 -8.30 16.79 52.63
CA PRO A 218 -7.82 17.25 53.92
C PRO A 218 -8.05 18.75 54.13
N VAL A 219 -8.33 19.18 55.36
CA VAL A 219 -8.62 20.60 55.67
C VAL A 219 -7.50 21.54 55.21
N ALA A 220 -6.24 21.12 55.35
CA ALA A 220 -5.08 21.89 54.88
C ALA A 220 -5.05 22.08 53.35
N GLU A 221 -5.55 21.09 52.59
CA GLU A 221 -5.67 21.18 51.13
C GLU A 221 -6.87 22.04 50.74
N ALA A 222 -8.01 21.88 51.42
CA ALA A 222 -9.20 22.69 51.18
C ALA A 222 -8.97 24.20 51.44
N ALA A 223 -8.12 24.54 52.42
CA ALA A 223 -7.73 25.91 52.72
C ALA A 223 -7.03 26.62 51.55
N LYS A 224 -6.33 25.88 50.66
CA LYS A 224 -5.68 26.44 49.47
C LYS A 224 -6.67 27.11 48.50
N PHE A 225 -7.96 26.80 48.63
CA PHE A 225 -9.04 27.31 47.77
C PHE A 225 -9.90 28.39 48.42
N GLY A 226 -9.56 28.83 49.64
CA GLY A 226 -10.35 29.82 50.37
C GLY A 226 -11.74 29.33 50.78
N LEU A 227 -11.96 28.01 50.77
CA LEU A 227 -13.21 27.40 51.22
C LEU A 227 -13.30 27.44 52.76
N PRO A 228 -14.45 27.76 53.37
CA PRO A 228 -14.59 27.74 54.82
C PRO A 228 -14.41 26.32 55.37
N ALA A 229 -13.67 26.17 56.47
CA ALA A 229 -13.37 24.87 57.11
C ALA A 229 -14.49 24.36 58.03
N ASP A 230 -15.72 24.85 57.84
CA ASP A 230 -16.91 24.53 58.65
C ASP A 230 -17.52 23.17 58.30
N LYS A 231 -17.21 22.61 57.12
CA LYS A 231 -17.77 21.35 56.62
C LYS A 231 -16.71 20.52 55.89
N PRO A 232 -16.77 19.17 55.97
CA PRO A 232 -15.92 18.30 55.17
C PRO A 232 -16.13 18.52 53.67
N LEU A 233 -15.04 18.50 52.89
CA LEU A 233 -15.06 18.58 51.42
C LEU A 233 -14.60 17.25 50.83
N SER A 234 -15.30 16.77 49.80
CA SER A 234 -14.90 15.58 49.04
C SER A 234 -14.94 15.83 47.54
N VAL A 235 -13.97 15.29 46.81
CA VAL A 235 -14.06 15.16 45.34
C VAL A 235 -14.86 13.90 45.03
N VAL A 236 -15.90 14.01 44.21
CA VAL A 236 -16.73 12.86 43.87
C VAL A 236 -16.32 12.31 42.51
N ILE A 237 -15.84 11.08 42.49
CA ILE A 237 -15.58 10.36 41.25
C ILE A 237 -16.76 9.48 40.86
N TRP A 238 -16.80 9.13 39.59
CA TRP A 238 -17.73 8.13 39.05
C TRP A 238 -16.96 6.99 38.38
N THR A 239 -17.40 5.75 38.60
CA THR A 239 -16.84 4.59 37.89
C THR A 239 -17.85 3.46 37.75
N THR A 240 -17.72 2.68 36.67
CA THR A 240 -18.45 1.43 36.43
C THR A 240 -17.68 0.18 36.86
N THR A 241 -16.43 0.34 37.31
CA THR A 241 -15.54 -0.75 37.73
C THR A 241 -15.13 -0.60 39.20
N PRO A 242 -16.02 -0.89 40.18
CA PRO A 242 -15.67 -0.81 41.60
C PRO A 242 -14.35 -1.53 41.97
N TRP A 243 -14.08 -2.68 41.34
CA TRP A 243 -12.85 -3.45 41.54
C TRP A 243 -11.55 -2.69 41.20
N THR A 244 -11.58 -1.59 40.45
CA THR A 244 -10.37 -0.80 40.17
C THR A 244 -10.05 0.21 41.27
N ILE A 245 -10.97 0.47 42.22
CA ILE A 245 -10.76 1.48 43.27
C ILE A 245 -9.52 1.19 44.13
N PRO A 246 -9.24 -0.04 44.61
CA PRO A 246 -7.99 -0.31 45.35
C PRO A 246 -6.71 0.08 44.59
N ALA A 247 -6.75 0.14 43.27
CA ALA A 247 -5.64 0.51 42.40
C ALA A 247 -5.56 2.02 42.09
N ASN A 248 -6.47 2.84 42.63
CA ASN A 248 -6.52 4.27 42.36
C ASN A 248 -5.29 5.01 42.92
N LEU A 249 -4.65 5.82 42.08
CA LEU A 249 -3.49 6.63 42.45
C LEU A 249 -3.67 8.14 42.21
N ALA A 250 -4.68 8.55 41.45
CA ALA A 250 -4.97 9.97 41.20
C ALA A 250 -6.44 10.18 40.83
N ILE A 251 -6.86 11.44 40.75
CA ILE A 251 -8.15 11.86 40.20
C ILE A 251 -7.90 12.81 39.04
N ALA A 252 -8.25 12.41 37.83
CA ALA A 252 -8.14 13.22 36.63
C ALA A 252 -9.31 14.21 36.48
N VAL A 253 -8.98 15.46 36.18
CA VAL A 253 -9.92 16.55 35.86
C VAL A 253 -9.49 17.25 34.56
N HIS A 254 -10.45 17.81 33.83
CA HIS A 254 -10.15 18.54 32.59
C HIS A 254 -9.68 19.97 32.91
N PRO A 255 -8.56 20.45 32.33
CA PRO A 255 -7.98 21.75 32.70
C PRO A 255 -8.92 22.93 32.44
N GLU A 256 -9.70 22.88 31.37
CA GLU A 256 -10.58 23.98 30.93
C GLU A 256 -12.04 23.85 31.42
N THR A 257 -12.38 22.77 32.13
CA THR A 257 -13.76 22.58 32.63
C THR A 257 -13.95 23.32 33.95
N THR A 258 -15.13 23.92 34.13
CA THR A 258 -15.51 24.58 35.38
C THR A 258 -16.07 23.57 36.39
N TYR A 259 -15.49 23.57 37.59
CA TYR A 259 -15.87 22.76 38.74
C TYR A 259 -16.48 23.63 39.83
N VAL A 260 -17.42 23.05 40.59
CA VAL A 260 -18.16 23.74 41.66
C VAL A 260 -18.15 22.91 42.93
N ALA A 261 -18.05 23.59 44.08
CA ALA A 261 -18.26 22.97 45.38
C ALA A 261 -19.74 23.14 45.79
N ALA A 262 -20.51 22.05 45.72
CA ALA A 262 -21.92 22.04 46.12
C ALA A 262 -22.07 21.67 47.60
N ASP A 263 -22.85 22.47 48.32
CA ASP A 263 -23.17 22.23 49.74
C ASP A 263 -24.41 21.34 49.88
N LEU A 264 -24.23 20.15 50.46
CA LEU A 264 -25.30 19.16 50.65
C LEU A 264 -25.97 19.29 52.02
N GLY A 265 -25.60 20.28 52.84
CA GLY A 265 -25.99 20.41 54.24
C GLY A 265 -24.85 20.05 55.18
N PRO A 266 -24.63 18.75 55.51
CA PRO A 266 -23.58 18.32 56.43
C PRO A 266 -22.18 18.23 55.80
N GLU A 267 -22.08 18.18 54.47
CA GLU A 267 -20.81 18.05 53.73
C GLU A 267 -20.85 18.81 52.40
N ARG A 268 -19.68 19.01 51.79
CA ARG A 268 -19.52 19.61 50.45
C ARG A 268 -18.93 18.62 49.47
N ILE A 269 -19.40 18.66 48.22
CA ILE A 269 -18.89 17.85 47.12
C ILE A 269 -18.33 18.71 45.99
N LEU A 270 -17.21 18.32 45.41
CA LEU A 270 -16.61 18.93 44.23
C LEU A 270 -16.87 18.08 42.98
N VAL A 271 -17.54 18.66 41.99
CA VAL A 271 -17.89 18.03 40.69
C VAL A 271 -17.87 19.07 39.57
N ALA A 272 -17.87 18.63 38.31
CA ALA A 272 -18.03 19.54 37.18
C ALA A 272 -19.41 20.20 37.20
N LYS A 273 -19.46 21.52 36.95
CA LYS A 273 -20.69 22.33 37.03
C LYS A 273 -21.84 21.75 36.20
N ALA A 274 -21.53 21.33 34.98
CA ALA A 274 -22.49 20.77 34.04
C ALA A 274 -23.12 19.44 34.52
N LEU A 275 -22.39 18.67 35.34
CA LEU A 275 -22.80 17.34 35.80
C LEU A 275 -23.44 17.35 37.20
N LEU A 276 -23.39 18.47 37.93
CA LEU A 276 -23.97 18.59 39.27
C LEU A 276 -25.45 18.12 39.34
N PRO A 277 -26.35 18.54 38.44
CA PRO A 277 -27.75 18.08 38.48
C PRO A 277 -27.88 16.56 38.37
N GLN A 278 -27.08 15.93 37.50
CA GLN A 278 -27.08 14.47 37.32
C GLN A 278 -26.53 13.74 38.54
N VAL A 279 -25.49 14.28 39.19
CA VAL A 279 -24.91 13.72 40.41
C VAL A 279 -25.94 13.78 41.56
N LEU A 280 -26.61 14.91 41.75
CA LEU A 280 -27.65 15.07 42.78
C LEU A 280 -28.85 14.14 42.55
N ALA A 281 -29.29 14.00 41.29
CA ALA A 281 -30.34 13.06 40.91
C ALA A 281 -29.94 11.60 41.22
N SER A 282 -28.71 11.22 40.88
CA SER A 282 -28.20 9.86 41.12
C SER A 282 -28.05 9.55 42.61
N ALA A 283 -27.67 10.55 43.41
CA ALA A 283 -27.61 10.45 44.87
C ALA A 283 -28.98 10.51 45.55
N LYS A 284 -30.07 10.76 44.81
CA LYS A 284 -31.43 10.95 45.33
C LYS A 284 -31.53 12.09 46.35
N ILE A 285 -30.80 13.17 46.08
CA ILE A 285 -30.77 14.39 46.90
C ILE A 285 -31.73 15.46 46.33
N LEU A 286 -32.46 15.15 45.25
CA LEU A 286 -33.49 16.02 44.66
C LEU A 286 -34.89 15.70 45.22
N ASP A 287 -35.33 16.49 46.20
CA ASP A 287 -36.73 16.78 46.56
C ASP A 287 -36.85 18.30 46.68
N ASP A 288 -37.79 18.97 45.95
CA ASP A 288 -38.25 20.40 45.95
C ASP A 288 -37.27 21.58 46.28
N ALA A 289 -36.03 21.30 46.67
CA ALA A 289 -35.00 22.15 47.23
C ALA A 289 -33.82 22.34 46.24
N ALA A 290 -34.03 21.99 44.97
CA ALA A 290 -33.10 22.29 43.88
C ALA A 290 -32.80 23.80 43.78
N ASP A 291 -33.69 24.65 44.32
CA ASP A 291 -33.50 26.09 44.40
C ASP A 291 -32.51 26.54 45.51
N PHE A 292 -32.18 25.71 46.51
CA PHE A 292 -31.31 26.10 47.63
C PHE A 292 -29.83 25.70 47.44
N VAL A 293 -29.57 24.53 46.83
CA VAL A 293 -28.20 24.00 46.63
C VAL A 293 -27.47 24.72 45.47
N ILE A 294 -28.20 25.18 44.44
CA ILE A 294 -27.62 25.92 43.31
C ILE A 294 -27.28 27.37 43.69
N ARG A 295 -28.06 27.98 44.60
CA ARG A 295 -27.91 29.39 44.99
C ARG A 295 -26.77 29.67 45.99
N ASN A 296 -26.13 28.64 46.55
CA ASN A 296 -25.01 28.75 47.52
C ASN A 296 -23.71 28.09 47.05
N SER A 297 -23.49 27.94 45.73
CA SER A 297 -22.17 27.55 45.19
C SER A 297 -21.21 28.75 45.24
N SER A 298 -20.71 29.07 46.42
CA SER A 298 -19.78 30.19 46.64
C SER A 298 -18.37 29.98 46.06
N PHE A 299 -18.13 28.81 45.43
CA PHE A 299 -16.84 28.46 44.84
C PHE A 299 -17.01 27.77 43.48
N GLU A 300 -16.56 28.48 42.44
CA GLU A 300 -16.36 27.95 41.09
C GLU A 300 -14.89 28.13 40.70
N THR A 301 -14.30 27.12 40.05
CA THR A 301 -12.92 27.20 39.59
C THR A 301 -12.71 26.38 38.32
N LEU A 302 -11.70 26.74 37.54
CA LEU A 302 -11.25 25.91 36.42
C LEU A 302 -10.48 24.69 36.94
N GLY A 303 -10.59 23.56 36.25
CA GLY A 303 -9.90 22.32 36.61
C GLY A 303 -8.37 22.48 36.70
N ALA A 304 -7.77 23.35 35.89
CA ALA A 304 -6.35 23.69 35.96
C ALA A 304 -5.90 24.18 37.35
N ARG A 305 -6.79 24.81 38.12
CA ARG A 305 -6.47 25.26 39.49
C ARG A 305 -6.58 24.16 40.54
N LEU A 306 -7.22 23.03 40.21
CA LEU A 306 -7.37 21.88 41.10
C LEU A 306 -6.16 20.94 41.06
N GLU A 307 -5.23 21.15 40.12
CA GLU A 307 -4.02 20.32 39.98
C GLU A 307 -3.22 20.27 41.28
N GLY A 308 -2.83 19.06 41.69
CA GLY A 308 -1.99 18.83 42.85
C GLY A 308 -2.72 18.76 44.20
N ILE A 309 -4.05 18.92 44.25
CA ILE A 309 -4.82 18.70 45.49
C ILE A 309 -4.63 17.26 45.95
N ALA A 310 -4.09 17.07 47.16
CA ALA A 310 -3.87 15.74 47.71
C ALA A 310 -5.12 15.19 48.41
N THR A 311 -6.07 14.65 47.64
CA THR A 311 -7.22 13.93 48.23
C THR A 311 -6.77 12.63 48.91
N ARG A 312 -7.61 12.05 49.77
CA ARG A 312 -7.35 10.77 50.44
C ARG A 312 -8.18 9.65 49.82
N HIS A 313 -7.54 8.51 49.62
CA HIS A 313 -8.20 7.32 49.13
C HIS A 313 -9.26 6.82 50.15
N PRO A 314 -10.44 6.35 49.71
CA PRO A 314 -11.60 6.08 50.58
C PRO A 314 -11.38 5.10 51.74
N PHE A 315 -10.50 4.11 51.60
CA PHE A 315 -10.29 3.06 52.61
C PHE A 315 -8.85 2.51 52.66
N ILE A 316 -7.91 3.17 51.98
CA ILE A 316 -6.47 2.83 52.01
C ILE A 316 -5.79 4.13 52.44
N ASP A 317 -4.85 4.05 53.37
CA ASP A 317 -4.10 5.24 53.81
C ASP A 317 -3.07 5.66 52.74
N ARG A 318 -3.58 6.31 51.68
CA ARG A 318 -2.81 6.74 50.51
C ARG A 318 -3.40 8.05 49.97
N ALA A 319 -2.52 8.94 49.49
CA ALA A 319 -2.93 10.12 48.75
C ALA A 319 -3.40 9.75 47.34
N SER A 320 -4.44 10.43 46.85
CA SER A 320 -4.88 10.40 45.47
C SER A 320 -4.89 11.83 44.93
N PRO A 321 -3.74 12.35 44.46
CA PRO A 321 -3.66 13.72 43.96
C PRO A 321 -4.58 13.96 42.76
N VAL A 322 -5.06 15.18 42.62
CA VAL A 322 -5.77 15.63 41.41
C VAL A 322 -4.75 15.93 40.31
N VAL A 323 -4.98 15.42 39.11
CA VAL A 323 -4.12 15.57 37.92
C VAL A 323 -4.93 16.08 36.73
N LEU A 324 -4.27 16.70 35.75
CA LEU A 324 -4.91 17.23 34.55
C LEU A 324 -4.88 16.23 33.39
N ALA A 325 -6.05 16.01 32.79
CA ALA A 325 -6.23 15.14 31.63
C ALA A 325 -7.30 15.65 30.66
N ASP A 326 -6.98 15.64 29.37
CA ASP A 326 -7.84 16.20 28.31
C ASP A 326 -8.94 15.22 27.87
N TYR A 327 -8.87 13.95 28.26
CA TYR A 327 -9.90 12.94 27.94
C TYR A 327 -11.13 13.01 28.87
N VAL A 328 -11.08 13.82 29.92
CA VAL A 328 -12.19 13.97 30.87
C VAL A 328 -13.27 14.83 30.21
N THR A 329 -14.46 14.26 30.01
CA THR A 329 -15.60 14.97 29.39
C THR A 329 -16.68 15.32 30.41
N THR A 330 -17.64 16.15 29.97
CA THR A 330 -18.83 16.52 30.75
C THR A 330 -20.10 15.80 30.30
N ASP A 331 -19.98 14.71 29.54
CA ASP A 331 -21.13 13.98 28.98
C ASP A 331 -21.74 12.96 29.96
N SER A 332 -20.94 12.46 30.90
CA SER A 332 -21.37 11.49 31.89
C SER A 332 -20.48 11.48 33.15
N GLY A 333 -21.00 10.91 34.24
CA GLY A 333 -20.27 10.77 35.50
C GLY A 333 -20.30 12.04 36.37
N THR A 334 -19.14 12.50 36.81
CA THR A 334 -19.00 13.67 37.70
C THR A 334 -18.05 14.74 37.16
N GLY A 335 -17.36 14.47 36.04
CA GLY A 335 -16.24 15.27 35.55
C GLY A 335 -14.96 15.08 36.36
N CYS A 336 -14.94 14.17 37.33
CA CYS A 336 -13.75 13.74 38.07
C CYS A 336 -13.57 12.23 37.85
N VAL A 337 -12.50 11.83 37.18
CA VAL A 337 -12.27 10.43 36.81
C VAL A 337 -11.19 9.85 37.71
N HIS A 338 -11.48 8.75 38.40
CA HIS A 338 -10.46 8.07 39.19
C HIS A 338 -9.43 7.44 38.24
N THR A 339 -8.14 7.57 38.54
CA THR A 339 -7.05 7.08 37.69
C THR A 339 -6.36 5.89 38.33
N ALA A 340 -6.41 4.73 37.66
CA ALA A 340 -5.73 3.51 38.04
C ALA A 340 -4.81 3.05 36.89
N PRO A 341 -3.53 3.48 36.86
CA PRO A 341 -2.65 3.29 35.70
C PRO A 341 -2.43 1.83 35.27
N GLY A 342 -2.67 0.86 36.17
CA GLY A 342 -2.60 -0.57 35.85
C GLY A 342 -3.82 -1.14 35.11
N HIS A 343 -4.91 -0.39 34.97
CA HIS A 343 -6.22 -0.90 34.56
C HIS A 343 -6.93 -0.06 33.49
N GLY A 344 -6.25 0.91 32.87
CA GLY A 344 -6.82 1.72 31.79
C GLY A 344 -5.73 2.29 30.88
N ALA A 345 -6.02 2.43 29.59
CA ALA A 345 -5.06 2.95 28.62
C ALA A 345 -4.81 4.46 28.82
N ASP A 346 -5.87 5.25 28.99
CA ASP A 346 -5.75 6.68 29.29
C ASP A 346 -5.14 6.92 30.67
N ASP A 347 -5.54 6.11 31.66
CA ASP A 347 -4.97 6.14 33.00
C ASP A 347 -3.46 5.82 33.00
N TYR A 348 -3.02 4.91 32.13
CA TYR A 348 -1.61 4.59 31.94
C TYR A 348 -0.83 5.77 31.39
N LEU A 349 -1.36 6.47 30.38
CA LEU A 349 -0.73 7.66 29.80
C LEU A 349 -0.65 8.79 30.83
N THR A 350 -1.72 9.03 31.61
CA THR A 350 -1.71 9.94 32.75
C THR A 350 -0.68 9.52 33.79
N GLY A 351 -0.61 8.23 34.10
CA GLY A 351 0.38 7.67 35.02
C GLY A 351 1.82 7.96 34.57
N LEU A 352 2.12 7.77 33.28
CA LEU A 352 3.43 8.13 32.71
C LEU A 352 3.70 9.64 32.81
N LYS A 353 2.73 10.49 32.43
CA LYS A 353 2.86 11.96 32.46
C LYS A 353 3.20 12.49 33.85
N TYR A 354 2.56 11.96 34.90
CA TYR A 354 2.75 12.40 36.29
C TYR A 354 3.67 11.49 37.10
N SER A 355 4.38 10.54 36.46
CA SER A 355 5.26 9.57 37.12
C SER A 355 4.57 8.76 38.24
N LEU A 356 3.30 8.41 38.05
CA LEU A 356 2.56 7.53 38.95
C LEU A 356 2.98 6.07 38.74
N PRO A 357 3.10 5.26 39.80
CA PRO A 357 3.33 3.82 39.66
C PRO A 357 2.29 3.14 38.77
N ILE A 358 2.71 2.22 37.90
CA ILE A 358 1.79 1.36 37.13
C ILE A 358 1.30 0.21 38.03
N TYR A 359 0.56 0.59 39.07
CA TYR A 359 0.12 -0.29 40.12
C TYR A 359 -1.02 -1.19 39.63
N CYS A 360 -0.84 -2.50 39.78
CA CYS A 360 -1.79 -3.52 39.35
C CYS A 360 -1.87 -4.61 40.44
N PRO A 361 -2.82 -4.48 41.39
CA PRO A 361 -2.99 -5.43 42.49
C PRO A 361 -3.71 -6.73 42.07
N VAL A 362 -3.96 -6.97 40.78
CA VAL A 362 -4.69 -8.14 40.28
C VAL A 362 -3.71 -9.11 39.59
N GLY A 363 -3.73 -10.38 40.00
CA GLY A 363 -2.91 -11.46 39.46
C GLY A 363 -3.41 -12.04 38.13
N ASP A 364 -2.66 -13.00 37.57
CA ASP A 364 -2.98 -13.65 36.29
C ASP A 364 -4.36 -14.34 36.32
N ASN A 365 -4.69 -14.97 37.45
CA ASN A 365 -5.98 -15.63 37.73
C ASN A 365 -7.13 -14.66 38.04
N GLY A 366 -6.92 -13.35 37.87
CA GLY A 366 -7.92 -12.32 38.11
C GLY A 366 -8.28 -12.09 39.58
N ARG A 367 -7.45 -12.53 40.54
CA ARG A 367 -7.66 -12.30 41.98
C ARG A 367 -6.74 -11.21 42.51
N TYR A 368 -7.16 -10.51 43.57
CA TYR A 368 -6.27 -9.57 44.26
C TYR A 368 -5.07 -10.28 44.89
N LEU A 369 -3.89 -9.71 44.69
CA LEU A 369 -2.62 -10.15 45.26
C LEU A 369 -2.46 -9.63 46.68
N ASP A 370 -1.67 -10.35 47.49
CA ASP A 370 -1.15 -9.83 48.75
C ASP A 370 0.16 -9.08 48.48
N ASP A 371 0.07 -7.77 48.33
CA ASP A 371 1.21 -6.88 48.08
C ASP A 371 1.47 -5.90 49.23
N GLY A 372 0.80 -6.11 50.38
CA GLY A 372 0.84 -5.23 51.54
C GLY A 372 0.10 -3.91 51.40
N GLN A 373 -0.43 -3.56 50.22
CA GLN A 373 -1.23 -2.35 49.97
C GLN A 373 -2.72 -2.65 49.82
N VAL A 374 -3.08 -3.81 49.27
CA VAL A 374 -4.47 -4.28 49.24
C VAL A 374 -4.93 -4.66 50.65
N PRO A 375 -6.11 -4.21 51.11
CA PRO A 375 -6.68 -4.67 52.38
C PRO A 375 -6.77 -6.20 52.49
N ALA A 376 -6.36 -6.77 53.61
CA ALA A 376 -6.29 -8.21 53.82
C ALA A 376 -7.62 -8.95 53.59
N ASP A 377 -8.76 -8.28 53.79
CA ASP A 377 -10.10 -8.81 53.53
C ASP A 377 -10.48 -8.87 52.04
N LEU A 378 -9.72 -8.20 51.16
CA LEU A 378 -9.89 -8.25 49.71
C LEU A 378 -8.93 -9.23 49.00
N VAL A 379 -7.83 -9.59 49.64
CA VAL A 379 -6.82 -10.50 49.09
C VAL A 379 -7.46 -11.83 48.67
N GLY A 380 -7.14 -12.30 47.47
CA GLY A 380 -7.66 -13.56 46.91
C GLY A 380 -9.07 -13.49 46.32
N ILE A 381 -9.80 -12.38 46.47
CA ILE A 381 -11.13 -12.21 45.86
C ILE A 381 -11.00 -11.99 44.34
N SER A 382 -11.85 -12.66 43.57
CA SER A 382 -11.81 -12.67 42.10
C SER A 382 -12.58 -11.50 41.46
N CYS A 383 -12.01 -10.92 40.41
CA CYS A 383 -12.63 -9.98 39.48
C CYS A 383 -13.40 -10.68 38.35
N LEU A 384 -13.26 -12.01 38.20
CA LEU A 384 -13.97 -12.78 37.18
C LEU A 384 -15.46 -12.82 37.45
N GLU A 385 -16.25 -12.62 36.40
CA GLU A 385 -17.67 -12.95 36.34
C GLU A 385 -17.82 -14.23 35.52
N THR A 386 -18.23 -15.31 36.17
CA THR A 386 -18.48 -16.60 35.52
C THR A 386 -19.71 -16.53 34.62
N VAL A 387 -19.85 -17.48 33.68
CA VAL A 387 -21.00 -17.55 32.77
C VAL A 387 -22.31 -17.68 33.57
N GLU A 388 -22.28 -18.46 34.66
CA GLU A 388 -23.40 -18.65 35.57
C GLU A 388 -23.77 -17.36 36.30
N GLU A 389 -22.78 -16.58 36.74
CA GLU A 389 -23.00 -15.28 37.39
C GLU A 389 -23.56 -14.23 36.42
N LEU A 390 -23.06 -14.20 35.18
CA LEU A 390 -23.58 -13.31 34.12
C LEU A 390 -25.05 -13.64 33.80
N ALA A 391 -25.38 -14.93 33.66
CA ALA A 391 -26.76 -15.37 33.45
C ALA A 391 -27.67 -14.98 34.64
N ALA A 392 -27.13 -15.04 35.86
CA ALA A 392 -27.83 -14.60 37.07
C ALA A 392 -27.79 -13.07 37.31
N LYS A 393 -27.19 -12.29 36.39
CA LYS A 393 -26.96 -10.84 36.53
C LYS A 393 -26.28 -10.46 37.86
N LYS A 394 -25.36 -11.31 38.32
CA LYS A 394 -24.56 -11.10 39.54
C LYS A 394 -23.25 -10.41 39.18
N PRO A 395 -22.90 -9.29 39.85
CA PRO A 395 -21.60 -8.65 39.69
C PRO A 395 -20.47 -9.52 40.23
N SER A 396 -19.25 -9.27 39.77
CA SER A 396 -18.06 -9.96 40.28
C SER A 396 -17.93 -9.90 41.82
N PRO A 397 -17.36 -10.95 42.45
CA PRO A 397 -17.10 -10.96 43.89
C PRO A 397 -16.27 -9.75 44.36
N ALA A 398 -15.26 -9.34 43.57
CA ALA A 398 -14.43 -8.16 43.85
C ALA A 398 -15.25 -6.87 43.86
N ASN A 399 -16.17 -6.69 42.91
CA ASN A 399 -17.05 -5.52 42.89
C ASN A 399 -17.89 -5.45 44.17
N LEU A 400 -18.54 -6.56 44.55
CA LEU A 400 -19.37 -6.63 45.76
C LEU A 400 -18.58 -6.34 47.04
N ALA A 401 -17.36 -6.86 47.15
CA ALA A 401 -16.49 -6.65 48.31
C ALA A 401 -16.06 -5.18 48.43
N VAL A 402 -15.63 -4.55 47.34
CA VAL A 402 -15.27 -3.12 47.33
C VAL A 402 -16.48 -2.24 47.63
N LEU A 403 -17.64 -2.52 47.04
CA LEU A 403 -18.90 -1.82 47.33
C LEU A 403 -19.27 -1.87 48.81
N LYS A 404 -19.13 -3.05 49.45
CA LYS A 404 -19.36 -3.20 50.89
C LYS A 404 -18.41 -2.32 51.71
N LYS A 405 -17.14 -2.27 51.32
CA LYS A 405 -16.12 -1.48 51.99
C LYS A 405 -16.39 0.02 51.87
N LEU A 406 -16.77 0.51 50.69
CA LEU A 406 -17.16 1.90 50.46
C LEU A 406 -18.45 2.33 51.17
N ALA A 407 -19.38 1.39 51.36
CA ALA A 407 -20.64 1.63 52.07
C ALA A 407 -20.52 1.52 53.60
N THR A 408 -19.40 1.00 54.11
CA THR A 408 -19.17 0.86 55.55
C THR A 408 -18.62 2.20 56.09
N PRO A 409 -19.22 2.78 57.15
CA PRO A 409 -18.68 3.98 57.77
C PRO A 409 -17.25 3.76 58.27
N ASP A 410 -16.37 4.73 58.03
CA ASP A 410 -15.02 4.72 58.60
C ASP A 410 -15.04 5.06 60.11
N ALA A 411 -13.84 5.15 60.72
CA ALA A 411 -13.70 5.47 62.14
C ALA A 411 -14.25 6.86 62.52
N THR A 412 -14.47 7.74 61.55
CA THR A 412 -15.07 9.07 61.74
C THR A 412 -16.58 9.11 61.45
N GLY A 413 -17.16 7.96 61.09
CA GLY A 413 -18.56 7.85 60.68
C GLY A 413 -18.81 8.29 59.23
N HIS A 414 -17.76 8.60 58.47
CA HIS A 414 -17.88 8.99 57.07
C HIS A 414 -18.12 7.76 56.18
N VAL A 415 -19.15 7.84 55.32
CA VAL A 415 -19.44 6.83 54.31
C VAL A 415 -18.97 7.35 52.96
N ALA A 416 -18.03 6.65 52.32
CA ALA A 416 -17.44 7.09 51.05
C ALA A 416 -18.37 6.89 49.85
N LEU A 417 -19.26 5.88 49.88
CA LEU A 417 -20.23 5.65 48.81
C LEU A 417 -21.35 6.70 48.85
N LEU A 418 -21.41 7.58 47.85
CA LEU A 418 -22.48 8.57 47.70
C LEU A 418 -23.73 7.97 47.06
N ALA A 419 -23.55 7.24 45.96
CA ALA A 419 -24.64 6.67 45.18
C ALA A 419 -24.21 5.39 44.46
N LYS A 420 -25.19 4.56 44.09
CA LYS A 420 -24.99 3.39 43.21
C LYS A 420 -26.17 3.22 42.27
N ALA A 421 -25.89 2.80 41.04
CA ALA A 421 -26.89 2.51 40.01
C ALA A 421 -26.48 1.32 39.14
N LYS A 422 -27.46 0.70 38.48
CA LYS A 422 -27.18 -0.27 37.41
C LYS A 422 -26.89 0.52 36.13
N TYR A 423 -25.86 0.10 35.40
CA TYR A 423 -25.44 0.74 34.15
C TYR A 423 -25.34 -0.33 33.06
N ILE A 424 -26.14 -0.19 32.01
CA ILE A 424 -26.19 -1.13 30.88
C ILE A 424 -25.41 -0.49 29.74
N HIS A 425 -24.40 -1.18 29.24
CA HIS A 425 -23.52 -0.68 28.18
C HIS A 425 -22.88 -1.81 27.40
N SER A 426 -22.25 -1.46 26.29
CA SER A 426 -21.47 -2.41 25.51
C SER A 426 -20.12 -2.62 26.18
N TYR A 427 -19.80 -3.86 26.60
CA TYR A 427 -18.56 -4.19 27.29
C TYR A 427 -17.81 -5.32 26.57
N PRO A 428 -16.47 -5.26 26.53
CA PRO A 428 -15.68 -6.27 25.85
C PRO A 428 -15.68 -7.61 26.60
N HIS A 429 -15.87 -8.69 25.85
CA HIS A 429 -15.87 -10.08 26.30
C HIS A 429 -14.84 -10.88 25.51
N CYS A 430 -14.30 -11.92 26.14
CA CYS A 430 -13.42 -12.86 25.47
C CYS A 430 -14.24 -13.69 24.48
N TRP A 431 -13.83 -13.69 23.21
CA TRP A 431 -14.53 -14.45 22.17
C TRP A 431 -14.62 -15.96 22.44
N ARG A 432 -13.68 -16.52 23.22
CA ARG A 432 -13.65 -17.96 23.59
C ARG A 432 -14.48 -18.27 24.82
N SER A 433 -14.21 -17.62 25.95
CA SER A 433 -14.89 -17.95 27.22
C SER A 433 -16.26 -17.30 27.33
N LYS A 434 -16.57 -16.29 26.49
CA LYS A 434 -17.76 -15.45 26.58
C LYS A 434 -17.91 -14.74 27.93
N THR A 435 -16.82 -14.59 28.68
CA THR A 435 -16.78 -13.82 29.94
C THR A 435 -16.19 -12.42 29.70
N PRO A 436 -16.56 -11.41 30.50
CA PRO A 436 -15.96 -10.08 30.47
C PRO A 436 -14.45 -10.13 30.59
N ILE A 437 -13.77 -9.21 29.89
CA ILE A 437 -12.32 -9.04 29.99
C ILE A 437 -12.01 -7.86 30.92
N ILE A 438 -10.83 -7.88 31.52
CA ILE A 438 -10.32 -6.74 32.29
C ILE A 438 -9.13 -6.13 31.59
N PHE A 439 -8.85 -4.85 31.86
CA PHE A 439 -7.55 -4.29 31.59
C PHE A 439 -6.63 -4.59 32.76
N ARG A 440 -5.49 -5.19 32.48
CA ARG A 440 -4.50 -5.55 33.50
C ARG A 440 -3.11 -5.22 32.99
N ALA A 441 -2.30 -4.59 33.83
CA ALA A 441 -0.93 -4.30 33.48
C ALA A 441 -0.06 -5.55 33.65
N VAL A 442 0.52 -5.96 32.53
CA VAL A 442 1.43 -7.10 32.42
C VAL A 442 2.82 -6.59 32.08
N ASP A 443 3.83 -7.32 32.54
CA ASP A 443 5.20 -7.02 32.14
C ASP A 443 5.36 -7.26 30.64
N GLN A 444 5.81 -6.24 29.92
CA GLN A 444 6.08 -6.29 28.49
C GLN A 444 7.48 -5.74 28.23
N TRP A 445 8.07 -6.18 27.13
CA TRP A 445 9.33 -5.68 26.60
C TRP A 445 9.06 -4.51 25.65
N PHE A 446 9.82 -3.45 25.84
CA PHE A 446 9.76 -2.21 25.09
C PHE A 446 11.11 -1.85 24.53
N VAL A 447 11.09 -1.11 23.43
CA VAL A 447 12.23 -0.37 22.90
C VAL A 447 11.99 1.11 23.18
N GLY A 448 12.89 1.72 23.96
CA GLY A 448 12.87 3.14 24.26
C GLY A 448 13.29 3.97 23.05
N LEU A 449 12.36 4.68 22.42
CA LEU A 449 12.64 5.44 21.19
C LEU A 449 13.25 6.82 21.47
N ASP A 450 13.03 7.35 22.68
CA ASP A 450 13.57 8.63 23.14
C ASP A 450 14.81 8.47 24.04
N ARG A 451 15.16 7.23 24.39
CA ARG A 451 16.33 6.97 25.23
C ARG A 451 17.60 7.17 24.39
N PRO A 452 18.59 7.94 24.89
CA PRO A 452 19.87 8.02 24.21
C PRO A 452 20.54 6.65 24.25
N GLY A 453 20.91 6.13 23.06
CA GLY A 453 21.70 4.91 22.95
C GLY A 453 23.17 5.15 23.28
N SER A 454 24.03 4.21 22.89
CA SER A 454 25.49 4.28 23.08
C SER A 454 26.12 5.50 22.39
N THR A 455 25.49 5.97 21.31
CA THR A 455 25.92 7.12 20.49
C THR A 455 25.48 8.48 21.04
N GLY A 456 24.69 8.51 22.13
CA GLY A 456 24.18 9.74 22.75
C GLY A 456 22.97 10.38 22.05
N SER A 457 22.59 9.92 20.86
CA SER A 457 21.35 10.29 20.18
C SER A 457 20.24 9.26 20.44
N SER A 458 18.98 9.70 20.48
CA SER A 458 17.86 8.78 20.57
C SER A 458 17.55 8.17 19.20
N PRO A 459 17.02 6.93 19.14
CA PRO A 459 16.55 6.35 17.89
C PRO A 459 15.62 7.29 17.11
N ARG A 460 14.72 8.00 17.79
CA ARG A 460 13.80 8.95 17.13
C ARG A 460 14.53 10.06 16.41
N THR A 461 15.50 10.70 17.06
CA THR A 461 16.29 11.77 16.44
C THR A 461 17.05 11.25 15.21
N ALA A 462 17.68 10.08 15.33
CA ALA A 462 18.41 9.47 14.22
C ALA A 462 17.48 9.07 13.04
N ALA A 463 16.30 8.53 13.33
CA ALA A 463 15.29 8.19 12.31
C ALA A 463 14.76 9.43 11.59
N LEU A 464 14.48 10.52 12.32
CA LEU A 464 14.04 11.79 11.74
C LEU A 464 15.11 12.44 10.86
N ALA A 465 16.40 12.27 11.20
CA ALA A 465 17.50 12.70 10.34
C ALA A 465 17.52 11.85 9.06
N ALA A 466 17.49 10.51 9.19
CA ALA A 466 17.54 9.60 8.05
C ALA A 466 16.36 9.80 7.07
N ILE A 467 15.16 10.12 7.55
CA ILE A 467 13.99 10.42 6.70
C ILE A 467 14.26 11.59 5.72
N ARG A 468 15.09 12.55 6.10
CA ARG A 468 15.41 13.72 5.26
C ARG A 468 16.27 13.37 4.05
N ASP A 469 17.07 12.31 4.16
CA ASP A 469 17.97 11.85 3.10
C ASP A 469 17.29 10.86 2.13
N VAL A 470 16.07 10.42 2.45
CA VAL A 470 15.26 9.52 1.61
C VAL A 470 14.46 10.33 0.59
N THR A 471 14.37 9.84 -0.65
CA THR A 471 13.48 10.40 -1.67
C THR A 471 12.08 9.78 -1.59
N TRP A 472 11.04 10.62 -1.54
CA TRP A 472 9.65 10.18 -1.34
C TRP A 472 8.79 10.40 -2.58
N PHE A 473 8.12 9.35 -3.04
CA PHE A 473 7.15 9.38 -4.13
C PHE A 473 5.79 8.87 -3.63
N PRO A 474 4.77 9.72 -3.55
CA PRO A 474 4.77 11.18 -3.72
C PRO A 474 5.46 11.92 -2.55
N ALA A 475 5.82 13.19 -2.76
CA ALA A 475 6.58 13.99 -1.79
C ALA A 475 5.90 14.13 -0.41
N TRP A 476 4.57 14.09 -0.34
CA TRP A 476 3.85 14.15 0.94
C TRP A 476 4.13 12.94 1.85
N GLY A 477 4.61 11.81 1.31
CA GLY A 477 4.96 10.62 2.07
C GLY A 477 5.96 10.91 3.20
N GLN A 478 6.88 11.85 2.98
CA GLN A 478 7.83 12.32 3.98
C GLN A 478 7.13 12.87 5.22
N ALA A 479 6.21 13.82 5.04
CA ALA A 479 5.48 14.43 6.16
C ALA A 479 4.66 13.38 6.93
N ARG A 480 4.09 12.39 6.22
CA ARG A 480 3.32 11.31 6.83
C ARG A 480 4.17 10.40 7.70
N ILE A 481 5.35 9.97 7.24
CA ILE A 481 6.23 9.14 8.07
C ILE A 481 6.88 9.94 9.19
N THR A 482 7.23 11.21 8.96
CA THR A 482 7.76 12.11 9.99
C THR A 482 6.78 12.24 11.14
N GLY A 483 5.52 12.61 10.87
CA GLY A 483 4.50 12.69 11.92
C GLY A 483 4.23 11.35 12.60
N ALA A 484 4.28 10.23 11.86
CA ALA A 484 4.15 8.90 12.44
C ALA A 484 5.34 8.51 13.32
N VAL A 485 6.55 8.97 13.02
CA VAL A 485 7.75 8.77 13.83
C VAL A 485 7.78 9.71 15.01
N GLU A 486 7.36 10.97 14.90
CA GLU A 486 7.32 11.94 16.00
C GLU A 486 6.32 11.52 17.10
N ALA A 487 5.12 11.09 16.71
CA ALA A 487 4.05 10.77 17.66
C ALA A 487 4.12 9.36 18.26
N ARG A 488 5.04 8.50 17.80
CA ARG A 488 5.07 7.09 18.21
C ARG A 488 5.58 6.94 19.65
N PRO A 489 4.85 6.32 20.58
CA PRO A 489 5.38 5.99 21.91
C PRO A 489 6.42 4.86 21.82
N ASP A 490 7.06 4.54 22.96
CA ASP A 490 7.98 3.41 23.05
C ASP A 490 7.36 2.12 22.49
N TRP A 491 8.17 1.40 21.70
CA TRP A 491 7.66 0.29 20.90
C TRP A 491 7.56 -0.96 21.75
N CYS A 492 6.33 -1.39 22.05
CA CYS A 492 6.06 -2.68 22.69
C CYS A 492 6.37 -3.83 21.72
N ILE A 493 7.45 -4.56 21.97
CA ILE A 493 7.98 -5.62 21.11
C ILE A 493 7.60 -7.03 21.56
N SER A 494 7.07 -7.23 22.76
CA SER A 494 6.64 -8.56 23.22
C SER A 494 5.19 -8.86 22.88
N ARG A 495 4.92 -10.15 22.62
CA ARG A 495 3.59 -10.72 22.42
C ARG A 495 3.51 -12.06 23.16
N GLN A 496 2.40 -12.30 23.86
CA GLN A 496 2.13 -13.57 24.54
C GLN A 496 1.54 -14.56 23.54
N ARG A 497 2.37 -15.07 22.62
CA ARG A 497 1.95 -15.93 21.51
C ARG A 497 2.85 -17.14 21.37
N SER A 498 2.34 -18.14 20.66
CA SER A 498 3.10 -19.36 20.39
C SER A 498 3.79 -19.29 19.03
N TRP A 499 3.23 -18.58 18.05
CA TRP A 499 3.75 -18.52 16.67
C TRP A 499 4.46 -17.19 16.34
N GLY A 500 5.78 -17.19 16.51
CA GLY A 500 6.68 -16.07 16.22
C GLY A 500 8.11 -16.35 16.72
N VAL A 501 9.02 -15.42 16.48
CA VAL A 501 10.40 -15.51 16.98
C VAL A 501 10.43 -15.24 18.49
N PRO A 502 11.03 -16.10 19.33
CA PRO A 502 11.05 -15.91 20.78
C PRO A 502 11.94 -14.72 21.20
N ILE A 503 11.56 -14.04 22.28
CA ILE A 503 12.47 -13.12 22.97
C ILE A 503 13.44 -13.96 23.80
N ILE A 504 14.74 -13.83 23.52
CA ILE A 504 15.82 -14.59 24.19
C ILE A 504 16.10 -13.97 25.57
N ALA A 505 15.10 -14.02 26.45
CA ALA A 505 15.19 -13.61 27.84
C ALA A 505 14.99 -14.82 28.76
N PHE A 506 15.84 -14.92 29.78
CA PHE A 506 15.82 -15.97 30.78
C PHE A 506 15.31 -15.44 32.12
N TYR A 507 14.77 -16.32 32.97
CA TYR A 507 14.19 -15.95 34.25
C TYR A 507 14.70 -16.82 35.38
N ASP A 508 15.10 -16.18 36.49
CA ASP A 508 15.46 -16.85 37.74
C ASP A 508 14.23 -17.33 38.53
N ALA A 509 14.46 -17.94 39.69
CA ALA A 509 13.40 -18.40 40.58
C ALA A 509 12.50 -17.25 41.12
N GLN A 510 13.05 -16.04 41.21
CA GLN A 510 12.37 -14.82 41.65
C GLN A 510 11.62 -14.10 40.51
N LYS A 511 11.67 -14.64 39.28
CA LYS A 511 11.09 -14.05 38.06
C LYS A 511 11.77 -12.75 37.61
N THR A 512 13.01 -12.53 38.02
CA THR A 512 13.89 -11.49 37.47
C THR A 512 14.25 -11.87 36.03
N ALA A 513 14.15 -10.91 35.10
CA ALA A 513 14.49 -11.14 33.71
C ALA A 513 15.99 -10.89 33.45
N HIS A 514 16.64 -11.82 32.76
CA HIS A 514 18.02 -11.78 32.32
C HIS A 514 18.07 -11.76 30.79
N LEU A 515 18.60 -10.67 30.22
CA LEU A 515 18.71 -10.44 28.78
C LEU A 515 20.07 -9.78 28.48
N ASP A 516 20.80 -10.33 27.52
CA ASP A 516 22.12 -9.82 27.11
C ASP A 516 22.36 -10.05 25.61
N ALA A 517 22.98 -9.08 24.94
CA ALA A 517 23.19 -9.11 23.50
C ALA A 517 24.10 -10.26 23.04
N SER A 518 25.14 -10.60 23.81
CA SER A 518 26.07 -11.69 23.47
C SER A 518 25.38 -13.05 23.57
N VAL A 519 24.54 -13.24 24.59
CA VAL A 519 23.73 -14.44 24.78
C VAL A 519 22.70 -14.57 23.66
N VAL A 520 22.00 -13.48 23.31
CA VAL A 520 21.03 -13.47 22.18
C VAL A 520 21.72 -13.92 20.88
N ARG A 521 22.90 -13.38 20.57
CA ARG A 521 23.68 -13.77 19.37
C ARG A 521 24.11 -15.24 19.39
N ALA A 522 24.50 -15.76 20.55
CA ALA A 522 24.89 -17.16 20.68
C ALA A 522 23.70 -18.11 20.45
N VAL A 523 22.52 -17.77 21.01
CA VAL A 523 21.29 -18.54 20.77
C VAL A 523 20.83 -18.40 19.32
N ALA A 524 20.96 -17.22 18.70
CA ALA A 524 20.68 -17.02 17.28
C ALA A 524 21.54 -17.93 16.39
N ALA A 525 22.81 -18.12 16.72
CA ALA A 525 23.69 -19.05 16.00
C ALA A 525 23.22 -20.51 16.14
N LYS A 526 22.74 -20.91 17.32
CA LYS A 526 22.15 -22.24 17.52
C LYS A 526 20.86 -22.43 16.72
N ILE A 527 19.98 -21.42 16.70
CA ILE A 527 18.74 -21.42 15.90
C ILE A 527 19.03 -21.55 14.41
N ALA A 528 20.01 -20.80 13.89
CA ALA A 528 20.42 -20.88 12.49
C ALA A 528 20.89 -22.29 12.08
N ALA A 529 21.54 -23.01 13.01
CA ALA A 529 22.05 -24.36 12.78
C ALA A 529 21.01 -25.47 13.01
N HIS A 530 19.86 -25.15 13.63
CA HIS A 530 18.84 -26.13 13.97
C HIS A 530 17.81 -26.28 12.83
N PRO A 531 17.48 -27.51 12.38
CA PRO A 531 16.57 -27.71 11.26
C PRO A 531 15.15 -27.21 11.52
N ALA A 532 14.72 -27.18 12.79
CA ALA A 532 13.42 -26.65 13.20
C ALA A 532 13.45 -25.15 13.58
N GLY A 533 14.58 -24.46 13.36
CA GLY A 533 14.73 -23.03 13.66
C GLY A 533 14.40 -22.70 15.11
N SER A 534 13.57 -21.67 15.31
CA SER A 534 13.17 -21.17 16.63
C SER A 534 12.33 -22.14 17.46
N ASN A 535 11.84 -23.26 16.90
CA ASN A 535 11.25 -24.34 17.70
C ASN A 535 12.22 -24.89 18.75
N LEU A 536 13.53 -24.79 18.49
CA LEU A 536 14.59 -25.13 19.44
C LEU A 536 14.36 -24.50 20.83
N TRP A 537 13.85 -23.26 20.88
CA TRP A 537 13.59 -22.53 22.13
C TRP A 537 12.49 -23.18 23.00
N TYR A 538 11.54 -23.87 22.36
CA TYR A 538 10.40 -24.52 23.00
C TYR A 538 10.64 -26.01 23.27
N GLU A 539 11.62 -26.60 22.61
CA GLU A 539 11.99 -28.02 22.76
C GLU A 539 13.08 -28.23 23.82
N GLN A 540 13.93 -27.22 24.08
CA GLN A 540 15.07 -27.32 25.00
C GLN A 540 14.92 -26.47 26.27
N THR A 541 15.56 -26.94 27.34
CA THR A 541 15.72 -26.23 28.61
C THR A 541 16.74 -25.08 28.50
N ALA A 542 16.70 -24.13 29.45
CA ALA A 542 17.67 -23.04 29.50
C ALA A 542 19.12 -23.54 29.59
N ALA A 543 19.36 -24.61 30.35
CA ALA A 543 20.67 -25.22 30.49
C ALA A 543 21.23 -25.77 29.16
N GLU A 544 20.38 -26.41 28.34
CA GLU A 544 20.77 -26.93 27.02
C GLU A 544 21.03 -25.78 26.02
N LEU A 545 20.16 -24.77 26.02
CA LEU A 545 20.30 -23.59 25.17
C LEU A 545 21.54 -22.75 25.51
N LEU A 546 21.94 -22.70 26.78
CA LEU A 546 23.10 -21.96 27.25
C LEU A 546 24.38 -22.82 27.33
N ALA A 547 24.32 -24.12 27.03
CA ALA A 547 25.49 -24.97 26.99
C ALA A 547 26.54 -24.42 26.01
N GLY A 548 27.76 -24.16 26.50
CA GLY A 548 28.84 -23.56 25.72
C GLY A 548 28.74 -22.05 25.47
N VAL A 549 27.76 -21.37 26.09
CA VAL A 549 27.62 -19.90 26.05
C VAL A 549 28.23 -19.30 27.32
N THR A 550 29.12 -18.32 27.17
CA THR A 550 29.65 -17.57 28.32
C THR A 550 28.56 -16.64 28.86
N LEU A 551 28.16 -16.84 30.12
CA LEU A 551 27.15 -16.00 30.77
C LEU A 551 27.76 -14.70 31.31
N PRO A 552 27.06 -13.56 31.21
CA PRO A 552 27.51 -12.31 31.82
C PRO A 552 27.68 -12.40 33.34
N ALA A 553 28.54 -11.55 33.89
CA ALA A 553 28.75 -11.49 35.33
C ALA A 553 27.45 -11.13 36.07
N GLY A 554 27.14 -11.85 37.16
CA GLY A 554 25.94 -11.65 37.97
C GLY A 554 24.70 -12.43 37.49
N TRP A 555 24.79 -13.18 36.39
CA TRP A 555 23.74 -14.12 36.01
C TRP A 555 23.78 -15.38 36.90
N PRO A 556 22.61 -15.94 37.29
CA PRO A 556 22.53 -17.27 37.89
C PRO A 556 23.08 -18.36 36.97
N PRO A 557 23.48 -19.52 37.52
CA PRO A 557 23.84 -20.69 36.71
C PRO A 557 22.71 -21.08 35.75
N ALA A 558 23.05 -21.58 34.56
CA ALA A 558 22.06 -21.92 33.53
C ALA A 558 21.00 -22.95 33.99
N SER A 559 21.31 -23.79 34.97
CA SER A 559 20.39 -24.76 35.58
C SER A 559 19.29 -24.13 36.45
N GLU A 560 19.48 -22.90 36.90
CA GLU A 560 18.52 -22.15 37.73
C GLU A 560 17.68 -21.17 36.90
N LEU A 561 17.93 -21.12 35.59
CA LEU A 561 17.22 -20.25 34.66
C LEU A 561 16.10 -21.00 33.94
N THR A 562 15.08 -20.26 33.54
CA THR A 562 13.95 -20.75 32.74
C THR A 562 13.72 -19.84 31.53
N ASN A 563 13.27 -20.43 30.42
CA ASN A 563 13.04 -19.68 29.18
C ASN A 563 11.82 -18.77 29.30
N GLY A 564 11.92 -17.56 28.75
CA GLY A 564 10.77 -16.70 28.49
C GLY A 564 9.77 -17.31 27.52
N ARG A 565 8.51 -16.90 27.65
CA ARG A 565 7.39 -17.34 26.79
C ARG A 565 6.95 -16.31 25.75
N ASP A 566 7.47 -15.09 25.82
CA ASP A 566 7.10 -14.03 24.90
C ASP A 566 7.77 -14.20 23.54
N THR A 567 7.04 -13.87 22.47
CA THR A 567 7.59 -13.71 21.12
C THR A 567 7.75 -12.24 20.77
N LEU A 568 8.60 -11.97 19.79
CA LEU A 568 8.76 -10.66 19.18
C LEU A 568 7.52 -10.27 18.36
N ASP A 569 7.34 -8.96 18.20
CA ASP A 569 6.34 -8.35 17.34
C ASP A 569 6.68 -8.61 15.87
N VAL A 570 5.68 -8.99 15.07
CA VAL A 570 5.84 -9.32 13.63
C VAL A 570 6.39 -8.15 12.81
N TRP A 571 6.21 -6.91 13.29
CA TRP A 571 6.82 -5.74 12.66
C TRP A 571 8.33 -5.71 12.80
N LEU A 572 8.90 -6.36 13.84
CA LEU A 572 10.34 -6.55 13.97
C LEU A 572 10.83 -7.64 13.01
N ASP A 573 10.03 -8.70 12.80
CA ASP A 573 10.34 -9.76 11.82
C ASP A 573 10.47 -9.17 10.41
N SER A 574 9.39 -8.56 9.91
CA SER A 574 9.36 -7.92 8.59
C SER A 574 10.31 -6.73 8.51
N GLY A 575 10.43 -5.95 9.60
CA GLY A 575 11.36 -4.82 9.70
C GLY A 575 12.82 -5.25 9.54
N SER A 576 13.20 -6.44 10.03
CA SER A 576 14.57 -6.96 9.92
C SER A 576 14.89 -7.56 8.54
N SER A 577 13.95 -7.57 7.60
CA SER A 577 14.15 -8.14 6.26
C SER A 577 15.29 -7.49 5.48
N HIS A 578 15.59 -6.21 5.69
CA HIS A 578 16.73 -5.57 5.03
C HIS A 578 18.08 -6.16 5.49
N THR A 579 18.17 -6.54 6.76
CA THR A 579 19.35 -7.24 7.28
C THR A 579 19.39 -8.67 6.74
N ALA A 580 18.28 -9.41 6.91
CA ALA A 580 18.22 -10.83 6.58
C ALA A 580 18.36 -11.13 5.08
N VAL A 581 18.00 -10.18 4.21
CA VAL A 581 18.01 -10.35 2.74
C VAL A 581 19.09 -9.48 2.10
N LEU A 582 19.02 -8.16 2.29
CA LEU A 582 19.85 -7.21 1.52
C LEU A 582 21.30 -7.17 1.99
N ARG A 583 21.55 -7.16 3.31
CA ARG A 583 22.92 -7.20 3.86
C ARG A 583 23.60 -8.54 3.63
N ASN A 584 22.80 -9.61 3.55
CA ASN A 584 23.27 -10.95 3.19
C ASN A 584 23.46 -11.14 1.67
N HIS A 585 23.18 -10.11 0.86
CA HIS A 585 23.29 -10.16 -0.60
C HIS A 585 22.50 -11.32 -1.24
N GLN A 586 21.37 -11.73 -0.64
CA GLN A 586 20.54 -12.81 -1.17
C GLN A 586 20.09 -12.45 -2.59
N GLY A 587 20.27 -13.36 -3.54
CA GLY A 587 19.97 -13.12 -4.96
C GLY A 587 20.84 -12.04 -5.64
N GLY A 588 21.87 -11.53 -4.97
CA GLY A 588 22.68 -10.40 -5.44
C GLY A 588 22.10 -9.02 -5.13
N THR A 589 21.16 -8.93 -4.18
CA THR A 589 20.61 -7.65 -3.68
C THR A 589 21.66 -6.80 -2.95
N GLN A 590 21.37 -5.51 -2.78
CA GLN A 590 22.27 -4.56 -2.12
C GLN A 590 21.56 -3.78 -1.01
N TRP A 591 22.32 -3.43 0.03
CA TRP A 591 21.89 -2.54 1.11
C TRP A 591 22.64 -1.20 1.03
N PRO A 592 21.96 -0.06 1.18
CA PRO A 592 20.49 0.09 1.26
C PRO A 592 19.83 -0.16 -0.11
N ALA A 593 18.56 -0.57 -0.10
CA ALA A 593 17.76 -0.76 -1.32
C ALA A 593 17.61 0.58 -2.06
N ASP A 594 17.57 0.52 -3.40
CA ASP A 594 17.29 1.71 -4.20
C ASP A 594 15.83 2.14 -4.08
N LEU A 595 14.91 1.18 -3.90
CA LEU A 595 13.48 1.44 -3.78
C LEU A 595 12.78 0.48 -2.83
N TYR A 596 11.95 1.03 -1.94
CA TYR A 596 10.84 0.33 -1.31
C TYR A 596 9.53 0.76 -1.97
N LEU A 597 8.62 -0.18 -2.23
CA LEU A 597 7.34 0.11 -2.90
C LEU A 597 6.20 -0.62 -2.20
N GLU A 598 5.33 0.09 -1.47
CA GLU A 598 4.17 -0.48 -0.79
C GLU A 598 2.96 0.47 -0.69
N GLY A 599 1.87 -0.02 -0.12
CA GLY A 599 0.66 0.76 0.16
C GLY A 599 0.86 1.83 1.25
N SER A 600 -0.03 2.83 1.24
CA SER A 600 0.06 3.99 2.15
C SER A 600 -0.03 3.65 3.64
N ASP A 601 -0.60 2.50 4.01
CA ASP A 601 -0.60 1.95 5.38
C ASP A 601 0.80 1.63 5.90
N GLN A 602 1.76 1.33 5.01
CA GLN A 602 3.10 0.91 5.42
C GLN A 602 3.95 2.03 6.03
N HIS A 603 3.51 3.30 5.95
CA HIS A 603 4.10 4.41 6.71
C HIS A 603 4.02 4.21 8.23
N ARG A 604 3.07 3.40 8.70
CA ARG A 604 2.94 3.00 10.13
C ARG A 604 3.26 1.52 10.35
N GLY A 605 3.54 0.79 9.28
CA GLY A 605 3.91 -0.62 9.27
C GLY A 605 5.36 -0.79 8.85
N TRP A 606 5.56 -1.43 7.69
CA TRP A 606 6.85 -1.93 7.25
C TRP A 606 7.90 -0.85 6.94
N PHE A 607 7.52 0.31 6.38
CA PHE A 607 8.48 1.40 6.13
C PHE A 607 9.07 1.92 7.43
N GLN A 608 8.23 2.04 8.46
CA GLN A 608 8.62 2.55 9.76
C GLN A 608 9.41 1.49 10.55
N SER A 609 8.97 0.22 10.58
CA SER A 609 9.71 -0.81 11.29
C SER A 609 11.06 -1.14 10.65
N SER A 610 11.15 -1.09 9.31
CA SER A 610 12.42 -1.19 8.59
C SER A 610 13.32 0.00 8.88
N LEU A 611 12.77 1.22 8.96
CA LEU A 611 13.54 2.40 9.36
C LEU A 611 14.12 2.25 10.77
N TRP A 612 13.32 1.82 11.75
CA TRP A 612 13.80 1.62 13.12
C TRP A 612 14.93 0.60 13.19
N THR A 613 14.72 -0.58 12.60
CA THR A 613 15.74 -1.64 12.59
C THR A 613 16.98 -1.22 11.80
N GLY A 614 16.84 -0.50 10.70
CA GLY A 614 17.96 0.03 9.92
C GLY A 614 18.78 1.05 10.70
N VAL A 615 18.13 2.03 11.32
CA VAL A 615 18.79 3.09 12.08
C VAL A 615 19.47 2.53 13.33
N ILE A 616 18.77 1.66 14.09
CA ILE A 616 19.29 1.12 15.35
C ILE A 616 20.38 0.07 15.08
N ALA A 617 20.18 -0.87 14.16
CA ALA A 617 21.11 -1.98 13.97
C ALA A 617 22.18 -1.75 12.88
N GLN A 618 21.93 -0.85 11.92
CA GLN A 618 22.84 -0.62 10.77
C GLN A 618 23.26 0.85 10.61
N GLY A 619 22.74 1.77 11.42
CA GLY A 619 23.11 3.19 11.41
C GLY A 619 22.50 4.02 10.28
N GLY A 620 21.48 3.55 9.57
CA GLY A 620 20.86 4.32 8.48
C GLY A 620 19.55 3.75 7.95
N ALA A 621 18.85 4.52 7.11
CA ALA A 621 17.63 4.05 6.46
C ALA A 621 17.94 2.89 5.50
N PRO A 622 17.12 1.82 5.48
CA PRO A 622 17.37 0.66 4.62
C PRO A 622 16.98 0.87 3.16
N TYR A 623 16.48 2.06 2.82
CA TYR A 623 16.01 2.45 1.49
C TYR A 623 16.50 3.85 1.13
N LYS A 624 16.86 4.07 -0.14
CA LYS A 624 17.21 5.37 -0.71
C LYS A 624 15.97 6.14 -1.18
N ALA A 625 14.95 5.41 -1.67
CA ALA A 625 13.67 5.98 -2.07
C ALA A 625 12.49 5.11 -1.64
N VAL A 626 11.33 5.74 -1.45
CA VAL A 626 10.06 5.07 -1.13
C VAL A 626 9.00 5.51 -2.13
N LEU A 627 8.39 4.54 -2.83
CA LEU A 627 7.23 4.73 -3.68
C LEU A 627 5.98 4.19 -2.97
N THR A 628 4.97 5.03 -2.84
CA THR A 628 3.73 4.70 -2.14
C THR A 628 2.55 4.70 -3.09
N HIS A 629 1.69 3.69 -2.97
CA HIS A 629 0.39 3.67 -3.64
C HIS A 629 -0.80 3.73 -2.67
N GLY A 630 -1.95 4.19 -3.18
CA GLY A 630 -3.24 4.16 -2.49
C GLY A 630 -3.86 2.76 -2.43
N PHE A 631 -5.09 2.71 -1.91
CA PHE A 631 -5.89 1.50 -1.81
C PHE A 631 -6.85 1.36 -2.99
N ILE A 632 -7.31 0.13 -3.22
CA ILE A 632 -8.42 -0.11 -4.15
C ILE A 632 -9.74 0.06 -3.39
N VAL A 633 -10.61 0.91 -3.90
CA VAL A 633 -11.92 1.25 -3.32
C VAL A 633 -13.06 0.94 -4.29
N GLY A 634 -14.27 0.76 -3.77
CA GLY A 634 -15.49 0.61 -4.58
C GLY A 634 -15.94 1.93 -5.20
N GLU A 635 -17.00 1.90 -6.01
CA GLU A 635 -17.58 3.10 -6.64
C GLU A 635 -18.07 4.15 -5.63
N ASP A 636 -18.43 3.73 -4.42
CA ASP A 636 -18.85 4.58 -3.32
C ASP A 636 -17.67 5.20 -2.54
N GLY A 637 -16.43 4.97 -2.99
CA GLY A 637 -15.20 5.42 -2.34
C GLY A 637 -14.88 4.66 -1.05
N LYS A 638 -15.65 3.62 -0.70
CA LYS A 638 -15.40 2.81 0.49
C LYS A 638 -14.48 1.64 0.17
N LYS A 639 -13.73 1.22 1.18
CA LYS A 639 -12.89 0.02 1.10
C LYS A 639 -13.76 -1.20 0.80
N ILE A 640 -13.36 -2.00 -0.19
CA ILE A 640 -14.03 -3.25 -0.52
C ILE A 640 -13.85 -4.22 0.67
N SER A 641 -14.89 -4.36 1.48
CA SER A 641 -14.88 -5.19 2.69
C SER A 641 -15.45 -6.59 2.42
N LYS A 642 -14.97 -7.59 3.18
CA LYS A 642 -15.46 -8.98 3.12
C LYS A 642 -16.89 -9.16 3.65
N SER A 643 -17.47 -8.13 4.28
CA SER A 643 -18.78 -8.17 4.97
C SER A 643 -19.84 -7.28 4.34
N GLY A 644 -19.52 -6.51 3.29
CA GLY A 644 -20.52 -5.81 2.47
C GLY A 644 -21.26 -6.76 1.55
N SER A 645 -22.38 -6.32 0.97
CA SER A 645 -23.29 -7.05 0.07
C SER A 645 -22.68 -7.69 -1.20
N TYR A 646 -21.36 -7.73 -1.32
CA TYR A 646 -20.62 -8.45 -2.36
C TYR A 646 -20.16 -9.81 -1.82
N GLU A 647 -20.70 -10.90 -2.39
CA GLU A 647 -20.27 -12.28 -2.13
C GLU A 647 -18.76 -12.46 -2.36
N LYS A 648 -17.94 -12.39 -1.30
CA LYS A 648 -16.46 -12.43 -1.32
C LYS A 648 -15.83 -11.31 -2.21
N PRO A 649 -14.77 -10.61 -1.75
CA PRO A 649 -14.05 -9.70 -2.62
C PRO A 649 -13.51 -10.50 -3.83
N PRO A 650 -13.78 -10.08 -5.07
CA PRO A 650 -13.26 -10.78 -6.25
C PRO A 650 -11.73 -10.84 -6.17
N THR A 651 -11.19 -12.05 -6.28
CA THR A 651 -9.74 -12.30 -6.26
C THR A 651 -9.11 -11.77 -7.54
N SER A 652 -7.79 -11.52 -7.52
CA SER A 652 -7.06 -11.14 -8.73
C SER A 652 -7.28 -12.15 -9.86
N ASP A 653 -7.36 -13.44 -9.53
CA ASP A 653 -7.51 -14.51 -10.50
C ASP A 653 -8.86 -14.45 -11.24
N ASN A 654 -9.94 -14.01 -10.58
CA ASN A 654 -11.24 -13.85 -11.23
C ASN A 654 -11.17 -12.79 -12.35
N PHE A 655 -10.59 -11.63 -12.06
CA PHE A 655 -10.44 -10.57 -13.06
C PHE A 655 -9.50 -10.97 -14.21
N ILE A 656 -8.42 -11.70 -13.89
CA ILE A 656 -7.50 -12.23 -14.89
C ILE A 656 -8.19 -13.28 -15.79
N ALA A 657 -9.07 -14.10 -15.24
CA ALA A 657 -9.84 -15.07 -16.02
C ALA A 657 -10.77 -14.39 -17.04
N ASP A 658 -11.37 -13.26 -16.66
CA ASP A 658 -12.31 -12.52 -17.52
C ASP A 658 -11.60 -11.65 -18.57
N TYR A 659 -10.52 -10.96 -18.19
CA TYR A 659 -9.89 -9.91 -19.01
C TYR A 659 -8.48 -10.26 -19.51
N GLY A 660 -7.77 -11.15 -18.82
CA GLY A 660 -6.33 -11.38 -18.99
C GLY A 660 -5.45 -10.46 -18.13
N ALA A 661 -4.24 -10.91 -17.81
CA ALA A 661 -3.31 -10.19 -16.94
C ALA A 661 -2.85 -8.87 -17.57
N ASP A 662 -2.60 -8.81 -18.88
CA ASP A 662 -2.18 -7.56 -19.55
C ASP A 662 -3.23 -6.46 -19.44
N VAL A 663 -4.52 -6.78 -19.51
CA VAL A 663 -5.60 -5.78 -19.34
C VAL A 663 -5.65 -5.28 -17.89
N ILE A 664 -5.48 -6.16 -16.90
CA ILE A 664 -5.44 -5.78 -15.50
C ILE A 664 -4.21 -4.91 -15.21
N ARG A 665 -3.04 -5.28 -15.72
CA ARG A 665 -1.82 -4.48 -15.60
C ARG A 665 -1.95 -3.12 -16.28
N LEU A 666 -2.55 -3.07 -17.46
CA LEU A 666 -2.81 -1.82 -18.17
C LEU A 666 -3.74 -0.91 -17.38
N TRP A 667 -4.82 -1.45 -16.82
CA TRP A 667 -5.71 -0.69 -15.96
C TRP A 667 -4.96 -0.13 -14.75
N LEU A 668 -4.25 -0.98 -14.00
CA LEU A 668 -3.50 -0.55 -12.82
C LEU A 668 -2.46 0.53 -13.17
N ALA A 669 -1.77 0.38 -14.29
CA ALA A 669 -0.80 1.34 -14.78
C ALA A 669 -1.45 2.63 -15.33
N SER A 670 -2.73 2.61 -15.75
CA SER A 670 -3.43 3.79 -16.29
C SER A 670 -4.00 4.70 -15.20
N GLN A 671 -4.01 4.25 -13.94
CA GLN A 671 -4.47 5.05 -12.81
C GLN A 671 -3.32 5.81 -12.15
N ASP A 672 -3.62 7.00 -11.63
CA ASP A 672 -2.73 7.66 -10.68
C ASP A 672 -2.79 6.92 -9.33
N PHE A 673 -1.89 5.95 -9.18
CA PHE A 673 -1.84 5.10 -8.00
C PHE A 673 -1.36 5.84 -6.75
N THR A 674 -0.95 7.11 -6.82
CA THR A 674 -0.62 7.89 -5.62
C THR A 674 -1.87 8.22 -4.79
N GLN A 675 -3.05 8.08 -5.40
CA GLN A 675 -4.37 8.20 -4.78
C GLN A 675 -5.04 6.82 -4.66
N ASP A 676 -6.16 6.78 -3.94
CA ASP A 676 -7.02 5.60 -3.94
C ASP A 676 -7.62 5.37 -5.34
N ILE A 677 -7.64 4.10 -5.77
CA ILE A 677 -8.05 3.68 -7.10
C ILE A 677 -9.45 3.08 -7.04
N THR A 678 -10.38 3.67 -7.77
CA THR A 678 -11.75 3.17 -7.90
C THR A 678 -11.79 1.95 -8.82
N LEU A 679 -12.43 0.88 -8.35
CA LEU A 679 -12.69 -0.33 -9.12
C LEU A 679 -14.17 -0.38 -9.54
N SER A 680 -14.39 -0.49 -10.85
CA SER A 680 -15.69 -0.89 -11.40
C SER A 680 -15.56 -1.65 -12.72
N LYS A 681 -16.59 -2.41 -13.06
CA LYS A 681 -16.65 -3.15 -14.33
C LYS A 681 -16.52 -2.21 -15.54
N LYS A 682 -17.14 -1.02 -15.48
CA LYS A 682 -17.04 -0.01 -16.55
C LYS A 682 -15.60 0.45 -16.76
N ILE A 683 -14.83 0.62 -15.68
CA ILE A 683 -13.42 1.02 -15.77
C ILE A 683 -12.59 -0.10 -16.40
N LEU A 684 -12.81 -1.36 -16.03
CA LEU A 684 -12.12 -2.51 -16.64
C LEU A 684 -12.48 -2.69 -18.12
N ASP A 685 -13.75 -2.51 -18.48
CA ASP A 685 -14.22 -2.57 -19.88
C ASP A 685 -13.56 -1.47 -20.73
N ASN A 686 -13.37 -0.27 -20.18
CA ASN A 686 -12.63 0.81 -20.84
C ASN A 686 -11.14 0.47 -21.02
N ALA A 687 -10.50 -0.13 -20.00
CA ALA A 687 -9.12 -0.58 -20.11
C ALA A 687 -8.96 -1.68 -21.18
N ALA A 688 -9.93 -2.59 -21.29
CA ALA A 688 -9.97 -3.60 -22.34
C ALA A 688 -10.09 -2.97 -23.74
N GLU A 689 -10.86 -1.90 -23.90
CA GLU A 689 -10.94 -1.16 -25.17
C GLU A 689 -9.63 -0.45 -25.51
N GLN A 690 -9.00 0.19 -24.53
CA GLN A 690 -7.68 0.80 -24.71
C GLN A 690 -6.62 -0.23 -25.12
N TYR A 691 -6.65 -1.42 -24.50
CA TYR A 691 -5.82 -2.56 -24.89
C TYR A 691 -6.03 -2.96 -26.36
N ARG A 692 -7.28 -3.03 -26.84
CA ARG A 692 -7.58 -3.32 -28.26
C ARG A 692 -6.93 -2.29 -29.17
N GLY A 693 -6.93 -1.02 -28.79
CA GLY A 693 -6.24 0.06 -29.51
C GLY A 693 -4.75 -0.24 -29.69
N PHE A 694 -4.04 -0.57 -28.60
CA PHE A 694 -2.62 -0.93 -28.65
C PHE A 694 -2.36 -2.18 -29.49
N ARG A 695 -3.15 -3.25 -29.29
CA ARG A 695 -3.00 -4.49 -30.05
C ARG A 695 -3.21 -4.27 -31.55
N ASN A 696 -4.22 -3.49 -31.93
CA ASN A 696 -4.50 -3.19 -33.33
C ASN A 696 -3.40 -2.35 -33.97
N ALA A 697 -2.79 -1.41 -33.23
CA ALA A 697 -1.66 -0.65 -33.71
C ALA A 697 -0.44 -1.54 -34.01
N LEU A 698 -0.06 -2.41 -33.06
CA LEU A 698 1.02 -3.38 -33.24
C LEU A 698 0.73 -4.32 -34.40
N ARG A 699 -0.50 -4.83 -34.49
CA ARG A 699 -0.94 -5.70 -35.59
C ARG A 699 -0.82 -4.99 -36.94
N TYR A 700 -1.27 -3.74 -37.03
CA TYR A 700 -1.22 -2.98 -38.28
C TYR A 700 0.22 -2.78 -38.75
N GLN A 701 1.12 -2.39 -37.84
CA GLN A 701 2.55 -2.25 -38.12
C GLN A 701 3.15 -3.58 -38.62
N LEU A 702 2.94 -4.68 -37.89
CA LEU A 702 3.41 -6.01 -38.30
C LEU A 702 2.87 -6.43 -39.67
N SER A 703 1.63 -6.05 -39.97
CA SER A 703 0.99 -6.40 -41.24
C SER A 703 1.54 -5.67 -42.46
N ILE A 704 2.12 -4.48 -42.23
CA ILE A 704 2.85 -3.72 -43.26
C ILE A 704 4.26 -4.27 -43.45
N LEU A 705 4.87 -4.84 -42.41
CA LEU A 705 6.26 -5.32 -42.40
C LEU A 705 6.41 -6.80 -42.82
N HIS A 706 5.40 -7.40 -43.46
CA HIS A 706 5.41 -8.82 -43.78
C HIS A 706 6.42 -9.19 -44.88
N ASP A 707 6.71 -8.26 -45.79
CA ASP A 707 7.65 -8.38 -46.91
C ASP A 707 8.83 -7.39 -46.79
N PHE A 708 9.10 -6.91 -45.57
CA PHE A 708 10.18 -5.97 -45.29
C PHE A 708 11.32 -6.67 -44.55
N ASP A 709 12.50 -6.61 -45.14
CA ASP A 709 13.76 -6.99 -44.50
C ASP A 709 14.55 -5.70 -44.17
N PRO A 710 14.80 -5.37 -42.90
CA PRO A 710 15.51 -4.15 -42.52
C PRO A 710 16.95 -4.10 -43.04
N VAL A 711 17.60 -5.23 -43.32
CA VAL A 711 18.96 -5.25 -43.86
C VAL A 711 18.97 -4.89 -45.34
N LEU A 712 17.98 -5.36 -46.09
CA LEU A 712 17.92 -5.20 -47.54
C LEU A 712 17.11 -3.97 -47.98
N ASN A 713 16.13 -3.55 -47.19
CA ASN A 713 15.10 -2.61 -47.63
C ASN A 713 15.10 -1.29 -46.86
N ALA A 714 15.81 -1.19 -45.73
CA ALA A 714 15.85 0.06 -44.97
C ALA A 714 16.50 1.19 -45.78
N MET A 715 15.88 2.37 -45.73
CA MET A 715 16.35 3.55 -46.44
C MET A 715 17.09 4.53 -45.52
N PRO A 716 18.09 5.28 -46.02
CA PRO A 716 18.72 6.36 -45.26
C PRO A 716 17.70 7.43 -44.83
N HIS A 717 17.89 8.03 -43.65
CA HIS A 717 16.94 9.00 -43.09
C HIS A 717 16.65 10.17 -44.04
N ALA A 718 17.70 10.70 -44.70
CA ALA A 718 17.56 11.80 -45.66
C ALA A 718 16.73 11.45 -46.91
N SER A 719 16.59 10.16 -47.23
CA SER A 719 15.79 9.67 -48.35
C SER A 719 14.36 9.33 -47.96
N LEU A 720 14.00 9.47 -46.68
CA LEU A 720 12.65 9.22 -46.21
C LEU A 720 11.71 10.35 -46.59
N ASP A 721 10.46 9.98 -46.85
CA ASP A 721 9.37 10.89 -47.10
C ASP A 721 9.18 11.89 -45.95
N VAL A 722 8.67 13.07 -46.28
CA VAL A 722 8.34 14.14 -45.33
C VAL A 722 7.46 13.61 -44.19
N LEU A 723 6.43 12.81 -44.50
CA LEU A 723 5.52 12.29 -43.47
C LEU A 723 6.17 11.20 -42.62
N ASP A 724 7.02 10.37 -43.21
CA ASP A 724 7.76 9.31 -42.52
C ASP A 724 8.76 9.92 -41.53
N ARG A 725 9.49 10.97 -41.94
CA ARG A 725 10.38 11.73 -41.04
C ARG A 725 9.63 12.42 -39.91
N TRP A 726 8.46 12.99 -40.19
CA TRP A 726 7.59 13.55 -39.16
C TRP A 726 7.13 12.50 -38.15
N ALA A 727 6.72 11.30 -38.61
CA ALA A 727 6.31 10.22 -37.71
C ALA A 727 7.47 9.74 -36.82
N LEU A 728 8.69 9.70 -37.35
CA LEU A 728 9.91 9.42 -36.57
C LEU A 728 10.21 10.52 -35.55
N HIS A 729 10.03 11.79 -35.89
CA HIS A 729 10.12 12.91 -34.93
C HIS A 729 9.12 12.74 -33.78
N GLN A 730 7.85 12.45 -34.07
CA GLN A 730 6.84 12.21 -33.04
C GLN A 730 7.18 10.99 -32.18
N THR A 731 7.82 9.97 -32.76
CA THR A 731 8.30 8.79 -32.04
C THR A 731 9.45 9.11 -31.10
N ALA A 732 10.40 9.94 -31.52
CA ALA A 732 11.49 10.41 -30.66
C ALA A 732 10.95 11.22 -29.47
N LYS A 733 9.96 12.09 -29.72
CA LYS A 733 9.25 12.83 -28.67
C LYS A 733 8.53 11.89 -27.69
N LEU A 734 7.75 10.94 -28.19
CA LEU A 734 7.07 9.93 -27.36
C LEU A 734 8.07 9.18 -26.47
N LEU A 735 9.20 8.75 -27.04
CA LEU A 735 10.23 8.02 -26.33
C LEU A 735 10.82 8.86 -25.19
N ALA A 736 11.18 10.12 -25.46
CA ALA A 736 11.73 11.01 -24.45
C ALA A 736 10.73 11.25 -23.30
N GLU A 737 9.49 11.59 -23.63
CA GLU A 737 8.44 11.88 -22.64
C GLU A 737 8.05 10.64 -21.83
N SER A 738 7.95 9.47 -22.48
CA SER A 738 7.63 8.21 -21.80
C SER A 738 8.78 7.76 -20.90
N THR A 739 10.04 7.95 -21.31
CA THR A 739 11.21 7.64 -20.49
C THR A 739 11.24 8.51 -19.24
N ALA A 740 10.98 9.82 -19.38
CA ALA A 740 10.87 10.72 -18.24
C ALA A 740 9.74 10.32 -17.28
N ALA A 741 8.58 9.93 -17.81
CA ALA A 741 7.46 9.45 -17.00
C ALA A 741 7.79 8.15 -16.27
N TYR A 742 8.45 7.17 -16.90
CA TYR A 742 8.91 5.95 -16.22
C TYR A 742 9.96 6.26 -15.13
N ASP A 743 10.90 7.17 -15.38
CA ASP A 743 11.89 7.59 -14.38
C ASP A 743 11.25 8.29 -13.17
N ALA A 744 10.12 8.96 -13.37
CA ALA A 744 9.31 9.58 -12.32
C ALA A 744 8.24 8.64 -11.70
N TYR A 745 8.17 7.37 -12.12
CA TYR A 745 7.13 6.40 -11.74
C TYR A 745 5.69 6.81 -12.14
N GLU A 746 5.53 7.71 -13.11
CA GLU A 746 4.24 8.18 -13.64
C GLU A 746 3.69 7.24 -14.73
N PHE A 747 3.42 5.97 -14.40
CA PHE A 747 2.99 4.98 -15.41
C PHE A 747 1.70 5.36 -16.13
N HIS A 748 0.78 6.07 -15.47
CA HIS A 748 -0.48 6.54 -16.07
C HIS A 748 -0.23 7.52 -17.22
N ARG A 749 0.83 8.32 -17.10
CA ARG A 749 1.27 9.24 -18.13
C ARG A 749 1.88 8.49 -19.31
N VAL A 750 2.67 7.45 -19.08
CA VAL A 750 3.18 6.58 -20.15
C VAL A 750 2.02 5.99 -20.97
N VAL A 751 1.03 5.41 -20.29
CA VAL A 751 -0.16 4.83 -20.93
C VAL A 751 -0.90 5.88 -21.75
N SER A 752 -1.11 7.07 -21.21
CA SER A 752 -1.78 8.17 -21.91
C SER A 752 -1.01 8.65 -23.13
N LEU A 753 0.31 8.85 -23.01
CA LEU A 753 1.18 9.27 -24.12
C LEU A 753 1.17 8.24 -25.25
N CYS A 754 1.31 6.95 -24.92
CA CYS A 754 1.26 5.88 -25.91
C CYS A 754 -0.13 5.81 -26.58
N ALA A 755 -1.21 5.95 -25.81
CA ALA A 755 -2.57 5.90 -26.34
C ALA A 755 -2.84 7.06 -27.32
N GLN A 756 -2.47 8.29 -26.95
CA GLN A 756 -2.60 9.46 -27.80
C GLN A 756 -1.73 9.35 -29.07
N PHE A 757 -0.51 8.84 -28.94
CA PHE A 757 0.34 8.58 -30.10
C PHE A 757 -0.31 7.57 -31.05
N VAL A 758 -0.82 6.46 -30.53
CA VAL A 758 -1.50 5.44 -31.33
C VAL A 758 -2.78 5.98 -31.99
N SER A 759 -3.63 6.69 -31.26
CA SER A 759 -4.92 7.16 -31.79
C SER A 759 -4.75 8.33 -32.76
N ASN A 760 -4.00 9.36 -32.35
CA ASN A 760 -3.99 10.66 -33.02
C ASN A 760 -2.86 10.75 -34.05
N THR A 761 -1.67 10.24 -33.71
CA THR A 761 -0.50 10.33 -34.59
C THR A 761 -0.50 9.20 -35.60
N LEU A 762 -0.60 7.96 -35.14
CA LEU A 762 -0.56 6.79 -36.02
C LEU A 762 -1.88 6.58 -36.74
N SER A 763 -2.97 6.30 -36.03
CA SER A 763 -4.22 5.86 -36.66
C SER A 763 -4.88 6.96 -37.50
N ALA A 764 -5.14 8.13 -36.91
CA ALA A 764 -5.89 9.22 -37.56
C ALA A 764 -5.09 9.95 -38.66
N VAL A 765 -3.77 10.00 -38.55
CA VAL A 765 -2.91 10.76 -39.46
C VAL A 765 -2.04 9.83 -40.30
N TYR A 766 -1.01 9.25 -39.70
CA TYR A 766 0.06 8.59 -40.43
C TYR A 766 -0.43 7.39 -41.25
N ASN A 767 -1.09 6.44 -40.59
CA ASN A 767 -1.61 5.22 -41.22
C ASN A 767 -2.67 5.54 -42.25
N ASP A 768 -3.54 6.53 -41.99
CA ASP A 768 -4.62 6.87 -42.92
C ASP A 768 -4.10 7.46 -44.23
N VAL A 769 -3.10 8.35 -44.14
CA VAL A 769 -2.45 8.95 -45.30
C VAL A 769 -1.60 7.93 -46.06
N CYS A 770 -0.80 7.11 -45.35
CA CYS A 770 0.11 6.16 -45.98
C CYS A 770 -0.57 4.96 -46.65
N LYS A 771 -1.85 4.67 -46.40
CA LYS A 771 -2.59 3.54 -47.02
C LYS A 771 -2.47 3.52 -48.54
N ASP A 772 -2.60 4.67 -49.18
CA ASP A 772 -2.59 4.76 -50.64
C ASP A 772 -1.25 4.30 -51.22
N ARG A 773 -0.13 4.86 -50.73
CA ARG A 773 1.21 4.45 -51.17
C ARG A 773 1.54 3.00 -50.77
N LEU A 774 1.17 2.57 -49.57
CA LEU A 774 1.48 1.22 -49.06
C LEU A 774 0.80 0.12 -49.88
N TYR A 775 -0.44 0.36 -50.33
CA TYR A 775 -1.26 -0.65 -51.00
C TYR A 775 -1.13 -0.58 -52.53
N THR A 776 -0.91 0.62 -53.08
CA THR A 776 -0.98 0.83 -54.53
C THR A 776 0.38 0.94 -55.21
N TYR A 777 1.47 1.27 -54.53
CA TYR A 777 2.79 1.23 -55.17
C TYR A 777 3.29 -0.21 -55.37
N ALA A 778 4.25 -0.35 -56.29
CA ALA A 778 5.02 -1.58 -56.46
C ALA A 778 5.70 -1.98 -55.14
N VAL A 779 5.98 -3.27 -54.99
CA VAL A 779 6.57 -3.85 -53.77
C VAL A 779 7.88 -3.14 -53.38
N ASP A 780 8.73 -2.84 -54.35
CA ASP A 780 10.05 -2.22 -54.15
C ASP A 780 10.08 -0.71 -54.39
N HIS A 781 8.92 -0.05 -54.50
CA HIS A 781 8.87 1.38 -54.74
C HIS A 781 9.52 2.17 -53.58
N PRO A 782 10.39 3.17 -53.85
CA PRO A 782 11.11 3.91 -52.82
C PRO A 782 10.21 4.53 -51.74
N GLN A 783 9.08 5.14 -52.12
CA GLN A 783 8.15 5.72 -51.12
C GLN A 783 7.47 4.67 -50.25
N ARG A 784 7.29 3.42 -50.74
CA ARG A 784 6.76 2.32 -49.94
C ARG A 784 7.81 1.83 -48.94
N ARG A 785 9.06 1.65 -49.39
CA ARG A 785 10.18 1.26 -48.54
C ARG A 785 10.53 2.32 -47.49
N SER A 786 10.35 3.60 -47.82
CA SER A 786 10.44 4.71 -46.85
C SER A 786 9.47 4.53 -45.69
N THR A 787 8.18 4.31 -45.98
CA THR A 787 7.17 4.09 -44.95
C THR A 787 7.40 2.81 -44.16
N GLN A 788 7.81 1.71 -44.80
CA GLN A 788 8.16 0.48 -44.07
C GLN A 788 9.38 0.69 -43.15
N THR A 789 10.38 1.46 -43.58
CA THR A 789 11.54 1.82 -42.75
C THR A 789 11.10 2.57 -41.49
N ALA A 790 10.24 3.58 -41.64
CA ALA A 790 9.70 4.33 -40.51
C ALA A 790 8.81 3.45 -39.61
N VAL A 791 7.88 2.69 -40.17
CA VAL A 791 7.01 1.76 -39.43
C VAL A 791 7.82 0.73 -38.63
N HIS A 792 8.90 0.20 -39.19
CA HIS A 792 9.81 -0.72 -38.50
C HIS A 792 10.44 -0.06 -37.26
N ALA A 793 10.96 1.16 -37.41
CA ALA A 793 11.52 1.91 -36.29
C ALA A 793 10.47 2.26 -35.22
N ILE A 794 9.29 2.72 -35.63
CA ILE A 794 8.16 3.04 -34.75
C ILE A 794 7.74 1.80 -33.97
N HIS A 795 7.58 0.66 -34.64
CA HIS A 795 7.23 -0.61 -34.00
C HIS A 795 8.26 -1.00 -32.94
N GLY A 796 9.55 -0.94 -33.30
CA GLY A 796 10.64 -1.24 -32.39
C GLY A 796 10.66 -0.37 -31.14
N VAL A 797 10.30 0.92 -31.22
CA VAL A 797 10.17 1.79 -30.05
C VAL A 797 8.92 1.46 -29.25
N LEU A 798 7.75 1.42 -29.90
CA LEU A 798 6.45 1.25 -29.25
C LEU A 798 6.36 -0.07 -28.47
N VAL A 799 6.81 -1.18 -29.06
CA VAL A 799 6.75 -2.51 -28.41
C VAL A 799 7.57 -2.53 -27.11
N ARG A 800 8.73 -1.85 -27.08
CA ARG A 800 9.59 -1.78 -25.89
C ARG A 800 9.08 -0.80 -24.84
N LEU A 801 8.45 0.31 -25.25
CA LEU A 801 7.76 1.21 -24.31
C LEU A 801 6.60 0.52 -23.60
N LEU A 802 5.87 -0.36 -24.30
CA LEU A 802 4.74 -1.11 -23.76
C LEU A 802 5.18 -2.34 -22.95
N ALA A 803 6.37 -2.89 -23.18
CA ALA A 803 6.82 -4.16 -22.59
C ALA A 803 6.78 -4.24 -21.05
N PRO A 804 7.11 -3.19 -20.27
CA PRO A 804 6.95 -3.24 -18.82
C PRO A 804 5.49 -3.43 -18.36
N ILE A 805 4.52 -2.86 -19.10
CA ILE A 805 3.10 -2.82 -18.74
C ILE A 805 2.33 -3.99 -19.38
N LEU A 806 2.32 -4.06 -20.72
CA LEU A 806 1.68 -5.10 -21.53
C LEU A 806 2.67 -6.25 -21.81
N THR A 807 3.07 -6.91 -20.73
CA THR A 807 4.24 -7.79 -20.71
C THR A 807 4.11 -9.01 -21.62
N PHE A 808 2.91 -9.55 -21.78
CA PHE A 808 2.67 -10.72 -22.63
C PHE A 808 2.51 -10.32 -24.10
N THR A 809 1.73 -9.28 -24.36
CA THR A 809 1.40 -8.80 -25.72
C THR A 809 2.61 -8.18 -26.40
N ALA A 810 3.44 -7.45 -25.67
CA ALA A 810 4.68 -6.91 -26.21
C ALA A 810 5.66 -8.03 -26.60
N ASP A 811 5.75 -9.10 -25.80
CA ASP A 811 6.60 -10.25 -26.12
C ASP A 811 6.07 -11.05 -27.33
N GLU A 812 4.75 -11.19 -27.44
CA GLU A 812 4.09 -11.75 -28.63
C GLU A 812 4.39 -10.92 -29.88
N ALA A 813 4.19 -9.61 -29.82
CA ALA A 813 4.46 -8.71 -30.94
C ALA A 813 5.93 -8.72 -31.35
N TRP A 814 6.84 -8.76 -30.37
CA TRP A 814 8.28 -8.91 -30.60
C TRP A 814 8.63 -10.20 -31.34
N CYS A 815 8.02 -11.32 -30.93
CA CYS A 815 8.26 -12.61 -31.59
C CYS A 815 7.77 -12.60 -33.05
N HIS A 816 6.60 -12.01 -33.30
CA HIS A 816 6.07 -11.87 -34.65
C HIS A 816 6.90 -10.92 -35.53
N ALA A 817 7.52 -9.89 -34.95
CA ALA A 817 8.40 -8.98 -35.69
C ALA A 817 9.69 -9.68 -36.15
N HIS A 818 10.34 -10.43 -35.25
CA HIS A 818 11.70 -10.95 -35.47
C HIS A 818 11.75 -12.39 -35.96
N PHE A 819 10.75 -13.21 -35.63
CA PHE A 819 10.73 -14.65 -35.94
C PHE A 819 9.54 -15.08 -36.81
N LYS A 820 8.62 -14.15 -37.12
CA LYS A 820 7.37 -14.43 -37.84
C LYS A 820 6.59 -15.61 -37.24
N ALA A 821 6.64 -15.74 -35.91
CA ALA A 821 6.05 -16.85 -35.17
C ALA A 821 5.56 -16.38 -33.79
N ASP A 822 4.72 -17.21 -33.16
CA ASP A 822 4.22 -16.94 -31.81
C ASP A 822 5.33 -16.95 -30.76
N PHE A 823 6.40 -17.73 -30.94
CA PHE A 823 7.52 -17.85 -30.01
C PHE A 823 8.85 -17.70 -30.75
N ALA A 824 9.90 -17.32 -30.03
CA ALA A 824 11.23 -17.27 -30.59
C ALA A 824 11.74 -18.65 -31.01
N ALA A 825 12.58 -18.66 -32.04
CA ALA A 825 13.32 -19.85 -32.45
C ALA A 825 14.31 -20.27 -31.37
N ALA A 826 14.57 -21.57 -31.26
CA ALA A 826 15.58 -22.09 -30.33
C ALA A 826 16.96 -21.50 -30.66
N GLY A 827 17.68 -21.02 -29.63
CA GLY A 827 19.01 -20.42 -29.78
C GLY A 827 19.02 -18.98 -30.32
N ALA A 828 17.88 -18.31 -30.44
CA ALA A 828 17.85 -16.89 -30.79
C ALA A 828 18.59 -16.04 -29.76
N ASP A 829 19.31 -15.01 -30.21
CA ASP A 829 20.11 -14.11 -29.36
C ASP A 829 19.23 -13.27 -28.43
N THR A 830 18.15 -12.68 -28.94
CA THR A 830 17.14 -11.96 -28.14
C THR A 830 15.75 -12.60 -28.30
N PRO A 831 15.48 -13.73 -27.62
CA PRO A 831 14.25 -14.51 -27.78
C PRO A 831 13.01 -13.87 -27.13
N SER A 832 13.18 -12.80 -26.37
CA SER A 832 12.09 -12.08 -25.71
C SER A 832 12.38 -10.58 -25.70
N VAL A 833 11.32 -9.76 -25.77
CA VAL A 833 11.43 -8.30 -25.62
C VAL A 833 12.03 -7.92 -24.26
N HIS A 834 11.83 -8.76 -23.24
CA HIS A 834 12.34 -8.54 -21.89
C HIS A 834 13.86 -8.74 -21.78
N LEU A 835 14.50 -9.27 -22.82
CA LEU A 835 15.95 -9.34 -22.98
C LEU A 835 16.50 -8.24 -23.90
N ALA A 836 15.66 -7.36 -24.43
CA ALA A 836 16.12 -6.24 -25.26
C ALA A 836 16.74 -5.12 -24.41
N ASP A 837 17.31 -4.12 -25.06
CA ASP A 837 17.69 -2.85 -24.43
C ASP A 837 16.61 -1.79 -24.68
N TRP A 838 16.49 -0.83 -23.76
CA TRP A 838 15.58 0.31 -23.90
C TRP A 838 15.85 1.02 -25.23
N PRO A 839 14.81 1.40 -25.99
CA PRO A 839 15.00 2.04 -27.28
C PRO A 839 15.78 3.35 -27.15
N LEU A 840 16.64 3.61 -28.13
CA LEU A 840 17.32 4.88 -28.33
C LEU A 840 16.77 5.49 -29.61
N ALA A 841 16.35 6.76 -29.55
CA ALA A 841 16.03 7.51 -30.75
C ALA A 841 17.30 7.80 -31.53
N ASN A 842 17.29 7.59 -32.85
CA ASN A 842 18.35 8.14 -33.69
C ASN A 842 18.26 9.69 -33.60
N PRO A 843 19.36 10.39 -33.29
CA PRO A 843 19.38 11.85 -33.25
C PRO A 843 18.81 12.52 -34.51
N GLU A 844 18.99 11.89 -35.68
CA GLU A 844 18.47 12.38 -36.96
C GLU A 844 16.93 12.46 -37.00
N TRP A 845 16.21 11.72 -36.17
CA TRP A 845 14.74 11.78 -36.13
C TRP A 845 14.21 13.12 -35.61
N THR A 846 15.03 13.91 -34.93
CA THR A 846 14.58 15.17 -34.33
C THR A 846 14.65 16.31 -35.34
N ASP A 847 13.53 16.56 -36.02
CA ASP A 847 13.35 17.73 -36.89
C ASP A 847 12.23 18.68 -36.41
N PRO A 848 12.54 19.67 -35.54
CA PRO A 848 11.54 20.62 -35.04
C PRO A 848 10.93 21.50 -36.12
N SER A 849 11.69 21.85 -37.16
CA SER A 849 11.19 22.70 -38.26
C SER A 849 10.12 21.96 -39.05
N LEU A 850 10.37 20.69 -39.39
CA LEU A 850 9.40 19.83 -40.05
C LEU A 850 8.17 19.60 -39.17
N ALA A 851 8.35 19.42 -37.86
CA ALA A 851 7.23 19.27 -36.94
C ALA A 851 6.32 20.51 -36.91
N THR A 852 6.90 21.71 -36.95
CA THR A 852 6.15 22.97 -37.05
C THR A 852 5.42 23.08 -38.39
N ASP A 853 6.09 22.80 -39.51
CA ASP A 853 5.45 22.80 -40.84
C ASP A 853 4.24 21.85 -40.86
N LEU A 854 4.41 20.60 -40.42
CA LEU A 854 3.34 19.60 -40.43
C LEU A 854 2.21 19.95 -39.48
N SER A 855 2.48 20.59 -38.35
CA SER A 855 1.45 21.09 -37.46
C SER A 855 0.53 22.10 -38.17
N GLU A 856 1.09 23.04 -38.93
CA GLU A 856 0.29 23.97 -39.73
C GLU A 856 -0.46 23.28 -40.86
N LEU A 857 0.19 22.35 -41.57
CA LEU A 857 -0.46 21.58 -42.64
C LEU A 857 -1.61 20.70 -42.12
N LEU A 858 -1.53 20.16 -40.90
CA LEU A 858 -2.62 19.41 -40.29
C LEU A 858 -3.81 20.31 -39.91
N LYS A 859 -3.59 21.58 -39.57
CA LYS A 859 -4.69 22.56 -39.42
C LYS A 859 -5.37 22.81 -40.77
N VAL A 860 -4.60 22.91 -41.85
CA VAL A 860 -5.16 22.99 -43.22
C VAL A 860 -5.97 21.75 -43.54
N ARG A 861 -5.48 20.55 -43.19
CA ARG A 861 -6.22 19.29 -43.37
C ARG A 861 -7.56 19.30 -42.64
N THR A 862 -7.61 19.78 -41.40
CA THR A 862 -8.87 19.94 -40.66
C THR A 862 -9.82 20.86 -41.42
N LYS A 863 -9.33 22.02 -41.90
CA LYS A 863 -10.16 22.96 -42.66
C LYS A 863 -10.70 22.37 -43.97
N VAL A 864 -9.87 21.60 -44.67
CA VAL A 864 -10.29 20.89 -45.89
C VAL A 864 -11.37 19.86 -45.59
N ASN A 865 -11.22 19.08 -44.52
CA ASN A 865 -12.25 18.12 -44.10
C ASN A 865 -13.57 18.81 -43.75
N GLU A 866 -13.55 19.96 -43.06
CA GLU A 866 -14.74 20.77 -42.80
C GLU A 866 -15.42 21.23 -44.09
N THR A 867 -14.65 21.65 -45.10
CA THR A 867 -15.20 22.08 -46.39
C THR A 867 -15.77 20.91 -47.20
N LEU A 868 -15.20 19.70 -47.07
CA LEU A 868 -15.66 18.51 -47.77
C LEU A 868 -16.99 17.96 -47.21
N GLU A 869 -17.26 18.15 -45.92
CA GLU A 869 -18.38 17.51 -45.24
C GLU A 869 -19.77 17.94 -45.77
N PRO A 870 -20.06 19.25 -46.01
CA PRO A 870 -21.32 19.67 -46.63
C PRO A 870 -21.53 19.07 -48.04
N LEU A 871 -20.46 18.91 -48.81
CA LEU A 871 -20.53 18.32 -50.16
C LEU A 871 -20.83 16.82 -50.11
N ARG A 872 -20.36 16.12 -49.08
CA ARG A 872 -20.73 14.71 -48.82
C ARG A 872 -22.18 14.59 -48.39
N GLN A 873 -22.63 15.43 -47.48
CA GLN A 873 -24.03 15.46 -47.03
C GLN A 873 -25.00 15.76 -48.18
N ALA A 874 -24.59 16.64 -49.11
CA ALA A 874 -25.35 16.94 -50.32
C ALA A 874 -25.27 15.84 -51.40
N GLY A 875 -24.58 14.72 -51.16
CA GLY A 875 -24.42 13.62 -52.12
C GLY A 875 -23.53 13.94 -53.33
N LYS A 876 -22.84 15.09 -53.33
CA LYS A 876 -21.95 15.52 -54.43
C LYS A 876 -20.59 14.83 -54.41
N LEU A 877 -20.16 14.37 -53.23
CA LEU A 877 -18.91 13.63 -53.04
C LEU A 877 -19.17 12.34 -52.24
N GLY A 878 -18.57 11.23 -52.66
CA GLY A 878 -18.62 9.97 -51.92
C GLY A 878 -17.45 9.80 -50.95
N LYS A 879 -16.22 9.92 -51.47
CA LYS A 879 -14.97 9.82 -50.71
C LYS A 879 -14.15 11.11 -50.86
N SER A 880 -13.20 11.37 -49.95
CA SER A 880 -12.27 12.52 -50.10
C SER A 880 -11.53 12.51 -51.44
N LEU A 881 -11.17 11.31 -51.94
CA LEU A 881 -10.52 11.15 -53.23
C LEU A 881 -11.37 11.65 -54.41
N ASP A 882 -12.68 11.80 -54.26
CA ASP A 882 -13.55 12.34 -55.32
C ASP A 882 -13.45 13.87 -55.44
N ALA A 883 -12.68 14.53 -54.56
CA ALA A 883 -12.54 15.98 -54.54
C ALA A 883 -11.26 16.47 -55.23
N ALA A 884 -11.37 17.66 -55.83
CA ALA A 884 -10.26 18.53 -56.16
C ALA A 884 -10.34 19.78 -55.27
N ILE A 885 -9.23 20.13 -54.63
CA ILE A 885 -9.15 21.23 -53.66
C ILE A 885 -8.37 22.40 -54.27
N THR A 886 -8.88 23.61 -54.08
CA THR A 886 -8.15 24.86 -54.30
C THR A 886 -7.92 25.53 -52.96
N LEU A 887 -6.65 25.71 -52.58
CA LEU A 887 -6.24 26.47 -51.41
C LEU A 887 -5.87 27.88 -51.87
N GLU A 888 -6.72 28.84 -51.56
CA GLU A 888 -6.49 30.24 -51.87
C GLU A 888 -5.83 30.91 -50.66
N ILE A 889 -4.62 31.44 -50.83
CA ILE A 889 -3.82 31.99 -49.74
C ILE A 889 -3.27 33.37 -50.10
N ALA A 890 -3.22 34.27 -49.12
CA ALA A 890 -2.61 35.58 -49.31
C ALA A 890 -1.09 35.45 -49.34
N SER A 891 -0.43 36.14 -50.28
CA SER A 891 1.04 36.18 -50.39
C SER A 891 1.74 36.71 -49.13
N SER A 892 1.02 37.46 -48.27
CA SER A 892 1.50 37.94 -46.98
C SER A 892 1.35 36.93 -45.82
N SER A 893 0.70 35.79 -46.05
CA SER A 893 0.46 34.78 -45.02
C SER A 893 1.72 33.99 -44.70
N ALA A 894 1.97 33.73 -43.42
CA ALA A 894 3.07 32.88 -42.96
C ALA A 894 2.93 31.41 -43.43
N LEU A 895 1.74 31.01 -43.88
CA LEU A 895 1.43 29.65 -44.35
C LEU A 895 1.75 29.44 -45.84
N ASP A 896 1.81 30.50 -46.67
CA ASP A 896 2.17 30.40 -48.09
C ASP A 896 3.53 29.70 -48.33
N PRO A 897 4.64 30.11 -47.67
CA PRO A 897 5.93 29.44 -47.86
C PRO A 897 5.92 27.98 -47.40
N ILE A 898 5.07 27.60 -46.43
CA ILE A 898 4.93 26.22 -45.96
C ILE A 898 4.18 25.37 -46.99
N LEU A 899 3.05 25.87 -47.52
CA LEU A 899 2.27 25.17 -48.54
C LEU A 899 3.07 24.96 -49.82
N ARG A 900 3.81 25.97 -50.28
CA ARG A 900 4.66 25.87 -51.48
C ARG A 900 5.81 24.88 -51.29
N ARG A 901 6.43 24.86 -50.12
CA ARG A 901 7.53 23.92 -49.80
C ARG A 901 7.07 22.45 -49.89
N HIS A 902 5.81 22.19 -49.53
CA HIS A 902 5.23 20.84 -49.47
C HIS A 902 4.17 20.59 -50.55
N GLU A 903 4.12 21.40 -51.62
CA GLU A 903 3.04 21.41 -52.60
C GLU A 903 2.74 20.03 -53.20
N THR A 904 3.79 19.29 -53.56
CA THR A 904 3.72 17.95 -54.15
C THR A 904 3.19 16.88 -53.19
N PHE A 905 3.29 17.11 -51.88
CA PHE A 905 2.82 16.23 -50.81
C PHE A 905 1.37 16.52 -50.40
N LEU A 906 0.85 17.73 -50.66
CA LEU A 906 -0.50 18.15 -50.22
C LEU A 906 -1.63 17.20 -50.65
N PRO A 907 -1.71 16.69 -51.90
CA PRO A 907 -2.81 15.80 -52.28
C PRO A 907 -2.86 14.53 -51.45
N GLU A 908 -1.69 13.99 -51.09
CA GLU A 908 -1.60 12.81 -50.26
C GLU A 908 -1.96 13.10 -48.81
N LEU A 909 -1.38 14.16 -48.21
CA LEU A 909 -1.70 14.58 -46.84
C LEU A 909 -3.20 14.83 -46.63
N LEU A 910 -3.86 15.44 -47.62
CA LEU A 910 -5.28 15.78 -47.58
C LEU A 910 -6.19 14.62 -48.02
N ILE A 911 -5.63 13.54 -48.56
CA ILE A 911 -6.36 12.36 -49.09
C ILE A 911 -7.36 12.78 -50.18
N VAL A 912 -6.91 13.63 -51.11
CA VAL A 912 -7.69 14.13 -52.25
C VAL A 912 -6.98 13.84 -53.56
N SER A 913 -7.68 13.91 -54.69
CA SER A 913 -7.06 13.61 -55.99
C SER A 913 -6.18 14.74 -56.51
N GLN A 914 -6.50 15.99 -56.19
CA GLN A 914 -5.76 17.17 -56.66
C GLN A 914 -5.83 18.30 -55.63
N VAL A 915 -4.73 19.05 -55.55
CA VAL A 915 -4.63 20.31 -54.79
C VAL A 915 -4.01 21.35 -55.72
N THR A 916 -4.61 22.54 -55.76
CA THR A 916 -4.09 23.70 -56.48
C THR A 916 -3.92 24.85 -55.49
N LEU A 917 -2.77 25.53 -55.52
CA LEU A 917 -2.55 26.76 -54.77
C LEU A 917 -2.93 27.97 -55.63
N ALA A 918 -3.70 28.90 -55.07
CA ALA A 918 -4.12 30.14 -55.73
C ALA A 918 -3.95 31.34 -54.79
N GLU A 919 -3.90 32.55 -55.34
CA GLU A 919 -3.82 33.78 -54.55
C GLU A 919 -5.22 34.25 -54.14
N THR A 920 -5.39 34.67 -52.88
CA THR A 920 -6.65 35.21 -52.37
C THR A 920 -6.61 36.74 -52.22
N ALA A 921 -7.76 37.36 -51.98
CA ALA A 921 -7.86 38.81 -51.77
C ALA A 921 -7.17 39.26 -50.46
N ALA A 922 -6.65 40.50 -50.44
CA ALA A 922 -5.97 41.06 -49.26
C ALA A 922 -6.87 41.04 -48.01
N GLY A 923 -6.37 40.45 -46.91
CA GLY A 923 -7.06 40.40 -45.61
C GLY A 923 -7.71 39.05 -45.25
N VAL A 924 -7.60 38.02 -46.09
CA VAL A 924 -8.02 36.64 -45.78
C VAL A 924 -6.81 35.71 -45.78
N ASP A 925 -6.57 35.00 -44.66
CA ASP A 925 -5.36 34.18 -44.51
C ASP A 925 -5.39 32.85 -45.27
N LEU A 926 -6.56 32.19 -45.37
CA LEU A 926 -6.75 30.95 -46.13
C LEU A 926 -8.24 30.73 -46.45
N THR A 927 -8.56 30.56 -47.73
CA THR A 927 -9.88 30.08 -48.19
C THR A 927 -9.71 28.71 -48.84
N VAL A 928 -10.61 27.77 -48.52
CA VAL A 928 -10.61 26.43 -49.10
C VAL A 928 -11.84 26.25 -49.97
N ALA A 929 -11.63 26.02 -51.26
CA ALA A 929 -12.68 25.65 -52.20
C ALA A 929 -12.56 24.17 -52.58
N ALA A 930 -13.69 23.45 -52.61
CA ALA A 930 -13.74 22.05 -53.00
C ALA A 930 -14.77 21.84 -54.11
N ARG A 931 -14.41 21.01 -55.10
CA ARG A 931 -15.31 20.62 -56.21
C ARG A 931 -15.13 19.15 -56.56
N PRO A 932 -16.16 18.46 -57.08
CA PRO A 932 -16.02 17.09 -57.58
C PRO A 932 -14.98 17.01 -58.71
N ALA A 933 -14.01 16.11 -58.58
CA ALA A 933 -12.94 15.93 -59.56
C ALA A 933 -13.47 15.50 -60.95
N GLY A 934 -14.62 14.81 -60.99
CA GLY A 934 -15.29 14.47 -62.24
C GLY A 934 -15.78 15.68 -63.05
N GLU A 935 -16.08 16.81 -62.39
CA GLU A 935 -16.45 18.06 -63.09
C GLU A 935 -15.26 18.71 -63.80
N LEU A 936 -14.03 18.28 -63.51
CA LEU A 936 -12.80 18.71 -64.20
C LEU A 936 -12.48 17.87 -65.43
N GLY A 937 -13.36 16.94 -65.84
CA GLY A 937 -13.11 16.03 -66.96
C GLY A 937 -12.10 14.93 -66.66
N HIS A 938 -11.71 14.75 -65.39
CA HIS A 938 -10.81 13.69 -64.98
C HIS A 938 -11.50 12.31 -64.97
N LEU A 939 -10.70 11.26 -65.08
CA LEU A 939 -11.14 9.87 -65.04
C LEU A 939 -10.69 9.20 -63.73
N ARG A 940 -11.58 8.41 -63.12
CA ARG A 940 -11.28 7.68 -61.89
C ARG A 940 -10.52 6.40 -62.19
N CYS A 941 -9.32 6.25 -61.63
CA CYS A 941 -8.54 5.02 -61.75
C CYS A 941 -9.22 3.86 -60.98
N PRO A 942 -9.48 2.71 -61.61
CA PRO A 942 -10.16 1.59 -60.95
C PRO A 942 -9.31 0.87 -59.89
N ARG A 943 -7.97 1.06 -59.89
CA ARG A 943 -7.03 0.44 -58.94
C ARG A 943 -6.81 1.27 -57.67
N CYS A 944 -6.35 2.52 -57.79
CA CYS A 944 -6.08 3.39 -56.63
C CYS A 944 -7.22 4.35 -56.27
N TRP A 945 -8.27 4.43 -57.10
CA TRP A 945 -9.42 5.33 -56.93
C TRP A 945 -9.12 6.84 -56.99
N ARG A 946 -7.89 7.25 -57.33
CA ARG A 946 -7.59 8.65 -57.64
C ARG A 946 -8.18 9.06 -59.00
N TRP A 947 -8.57 10.31 -59.09
CA TRP A 947 -9.00 10.97 -60.32
C TRP A 947 -7.80 11.62 -61.00
N VAL A 948 -7.59 11.30 -62.28
CA VAL A 948 -6.44 11.76 -63.07
C VAL A 948 -6.91 12.27 -64.45
N PRO A 949 -6.14 13.14 -65.13
CA PRO A 949 -6.52 13.65 -66.45
C PRO A 949 -6.69 12.58 -67.52
N ALA A 950 -5.92 11.48 -67.45
CA ALA A 950 -5.97 10.38 -68.42
C ALA A 950 -5.62 9.03 -67.77
N LEU A 951 -6.18 7.95 -68.31
CA LEU A 951 -5.79 6.57 -68.00
C LEU A 951 -4.94 6.01 -69.14
N GLN A 952 -4.13 4.99 -68.85
CA GLN A 952 -3.32 4.26 -69.81
C GLN A 952 -3.52 2.75 -69.65
N ALA A 953 -3.30 2.00 -70.74
CA ALA A 953 -3.44 0.55 -70.74
C ALA A 953 -2.34 -0.13 -69.91
N ALA A 954 -2.73 -1.09 -69.07
CA ALA A 954 -1.86 -1.99 -68.32
C ALA A 954 -2.50 -3.38 -68.33
N GLY A 955 -2.08 -4.23 -69.28
CA GLY A 955 -2.77 -5.49 -69.58
C GLY A 955 -4.17 -5.22 -70.16
N ASP A 956 -5.18 -5.95 -69.68
CA ASP A 956 -6.60 -5.82 -70.09
C ASP A 956 -7.35 -4.69 -69.34
N HIS A 957 -6.63 -3.76 -68.71
CA HIS A 957 -7.19 -2.72 -67.85
C HIS A 957 -6.64 -1.33 -68.18
N GLU A 958 -7.48 -0.30 -68.00
CA GLU A 958 -7.05 1.10 -68.06
C GLU A 958 -6.88 1.65 -66.63
N VAL A 959 -5.67 2.12 -66.29
CA VAL A 959 -5.31 2.61 -64.96
C VAL A 959 -4.50 3.91 -65.06
N CYS A 960 -4.33 4.64 -63.95
CA CYS A 960 -3.44 5.81 -63.97
C CYS A 960 -1.97 5.37 -64.14
N HIS A 961 -1.12 6.29 -64.61
CA HIS A 961 0.30 6.04 -64.87
C HIS A 961 1.01 5.30 -63.71
N ARG A 962 0.86 5.83 -62.50
CA ARG A 962 1.35 5.25 -61.25
C ARG A 962 0.93 3.79 -61.00
N CYS A 963 -0.31 3.45 -61.34
CA CYS A 963 -0.84 2.10 -61.17
C CYS A 963 -0.36 1.15 -62.28
N ALA A 964 -0.13 1.66 -63.49
CA ALA A 964 0.41 0.85 -64.57
C ALA A 964 1.87 0.45 -64.27
N GLU A 965 2.69 1.39 -63.79
CA GLU A 965 4.06 1.09 -63.33
C GLU A 965 4.06 0.00 -62.26
N ALA A 966 3.14 0.09 -61.29
CA ALA A 966 3.04 -0.91 -60.23
C ALA A 966 2.53 -2.29 -60.65
N ILE A 967 1.87 -2.40 -61.81
CA ILE A 967 1.44 -3.69 -62.38
C ILE A 967 2.55 -4.29 -63.25
N GLN A 968 3.41 -3.45 -63.84
CA GLN A 968 4.47 -3.86 -64.74
C GLN A 968 5.78 -4.22 -64.04
N ALA A 969 6.03 -3.62 -62.87
CA ALA A 969 7.13 -3.96 -61.96
C ALA A 969 6.83 -5.26 -61.19
#